data_AF-A0A814T6D4-F1
#
_entry.id   AF-A0A814T6D4-F1
#
_cell.length_a   1.000
_cell.length_b   1.000
_cell.length_c   1.000
_cell.angle_alpha   90.00
_cell.angle_beta   90.00
_cell.angle_gamma   90.00
#
_symmetry.space_group_name_H-M   'P 1'
#
loop_
_entity.id
_entity.type
_entity.pdbx_description
1 polymer ?
#
loop_
_entity_poly.entity_id
_entity_poly.type
_entity_poly.pdbx_seq_one_letter_code
_entity_poly.pdbx_strand_id
1 'polypeptide(L)'
;MAQYFDFSTRQSSLSEIHDNSIVVASTITSITNEIIDVLQLEDNENKDEIINDLLENGRESLVKYQEDITHEVYTDVMNSNDNELIILLKKYFQQKWETQYGISHQWFISFLRQYQNGENHYTYEHVLTRTTEYGNMYMKNDPILSIVLQLLFECIDDECLKETNIFNDLWFSITSDGLKAITNYSDYIIEDVMNEQLNKSQSTLFQALREYNRQAVFSLLEQNNIVDEQNLYDLILDDITEHGWLVGLQKIRNKIPWKYYIRLLGNVSSFLKQKNTLFANMPSESTCNKQYNEQEESEHIIIPLDVSDNITVRFRQTNVLYPVRTHQNMTVKEVIADVCRQANANICNNCYLWFDSRELNINDTIYQSGLYKSSNSTKDLPEVRLKYIQILQSSIHIGTQISLASPEHISYHELFNIPLPSTINNISPTVVKEIAEQIIQHSSSVSQSLCNSGAVLIPLPNCSKQSIDSLPTIVLTAPLSPNQFDWNVFLDCLADDLEINRTDLIIVNVEKGSTKFMIKLRTKLLQASEIVNKVARKLLFMCLPKCKKFVDEYTTSTTSDIRVELENFANEKVIEDKTSLSFEEIDVALRLCERPAIINDTSWKFLQEKSRQIHTCVIQSIQSCRDEYVIDHASIVYNEHIYHEYQSLTTTDKNEKILFHGTNTINFNGIFEKNFQYISQAKRTDEGWYGQGIYFSSSPEKALNYAKSNSAFSYLICSLVRLDKILTVTDMKYKGKPMHSDYDTHYIPIRINGDPISRGEIPCFEEFVIKKSDQIIPLYIVGLLKVSRFVIWRDAKITNEFNSSIFEDMTQRYTYNIYGTQTSIEALNILNIKLTNNDSMKCVIVTNGADDGEDFVRQCRSIRSSLPIIIFCQNKTYHQQWAAKLSHPKIHVTSSPIDVFDFITNTLQQ
;
A
#
# COMPACT_ATOMS: atom_id res chain seq x y z
N MET A 1 -22.05 1.23 56.77
CA MET A 1 -22.58 2.61 56.65
C MET A 1 -23.19 2.72 55.26
N ALA A 2 -24.50 2.56 55.15
CA ALA A 2 -25.23 2.65 53.89
C ALA A 2 -25.69 4.11 53.70
N GLN A 3 -25.23 4.76 52.63
CA GLN A 3 -25.76 6.06 52.21
C GLN A 3 -27.09 5.82 51.48
N TYR A 4 -28.17 6.35 52.07
CA TYR A 4 -29.46 6.53 51.41
C TYR A 4 -29.26 7.50 50.24
N PHE A 5 -29.38 7.01 49.00
CA PHE A 5 -29.48 7.85 47.81
C PHE A 5 -30.88 8.45 47.71
N ASP A 6 -30.92 9.77 47.54
CA ASP A 6 -32.11 10.61 47.51
C ASP A 6 -32.97 10.32 46.27
N PHE A 7 -34.25 10.02 46.49
CA PHE A 7 -35.24 9.72 45.44
C PHE A 7 -35.71 10.99 44.71
N SER A 8 -35.47 12.19 45.28
CA SER A 8 -35.96 13.46 44.71
C SER A 8 -35.19 13.88 43.45
N THR A 9 -33.90 13.53 43.35
CA THR A 9 -33.04 13.91 42.22
C THR A 9 -33.41 13.19 40.93
N ARG A 10 -33.99 11.98 41.01
CA ARG A 10 -34.46 11.22 39.83
C ARG A 10 -35.75 11.76 39.22
N GLN A 11 -36.64 12.38 40.02
CA GLN A 11 -37.88 12.95 39.48
C GLN A 11 -37.62 14.25 38.71
N SER A 12 -36.68 15.08 39.18
CA SER A 12 -36.29 16.31 38.46
C SER A 12 -35.61 16.02 37.11
N SER A 13 -34.79 14.96 37.03
CA SER A 13 -34.16 14.57 35.75
C SER A 13 -35.15 14.00 34.75
N LEU A 14 -36.24 13.35 35.21
CA LEU A 14 -37.24 12.75 34.33
C LEU A 14 -38.15 13.80 33.68
N SER A 15 -38.48 14.90 34.38
CA SER A 15 -39.24 16.01 33.78
C SER A 15 -38.43 16.75 32.72
N GLU A 16 -37.13 17.00 32.96
CA GLU A 16 -36.26 17.65 31.96
C GLU A 16 -36.05 16.79 30.71
N ILE A 17 -35.98 15.46 30.85
CA ILE A 17 -35.89 14.53 29.71
C ILE A 17 -37.18 14.58 28.87
N HIS A 18 -38.34 14.69 29.52
CA HIS A 18 -39.62 14.73 28.80
C HIS A 18 -39.78 16.04 28.00
N ASP A 19 -39.43 17.18 28.61
CA ASP A 19 -39.53 18.49 27.95
C ASP A 19 -38.56 18.61 26.75
N ASN A 20 -37.32 18.11 26.89
CA ASN A 20 -36.37 18.09 25.78
C ASN A 20 -36.83 17.18 24.62
N SER A 21 -37.44 16.02 24.91
CA SER A 21 -37.95 15.13 23.87
C SER A 21 -39.05 15.78 23.02
N ILE A 22 -39.90 16.63 23.62
CA ILE A 22 -40.98 17.32 22.91
C ILE A 22 -40.41 18.40 21.97
N VAL A 23 -39.40 19.16 22.42
CA VAL A 23 -38.76 20.21 21.62
C VAL A 23 -38.02 19.63 20.41
N VAL A 24 -37.38 18.46 20.55
CA VAL A 24 -36.75 17.84 19.38
C VAL A 24 -37.79 17.28 18.41
N ALA A 25 -38.82 16.59 18.90
CA ALA A 25 -39.86 16.05 18.02
C ALA A 25 -40.51 17.14 17.16
N SER A 26 -40.74 18.33 17.72
CA SER A 26 -41.23 19.48 16.96
C SER A 26 -40.20 20.01 15.94
N THR A 27 -38.91 20.02 16.29
CA THR A 27 -37.83 20.44 15.39
C THR A 27 -37.68 19.51 14.19
N ILE A 28 -37.67 18.18 14.41
CA ILE A 28 -37.61 17.19 13.32
C ILE A 28 -38.84 17.29 12.42
N THR A 29 -40.02 17.49 13.01
CA THR A 29 -41.26 17.70 12.25
C THR A 29 -41.19 18.96 11.39
N SER A 30 -40.64 20.07 11.92
CA SER A 30 -40.43 21.30 11.17
C SER A 30 -39.52 21.08 9.96
N ILE A 31 -38.35 20.45 10.17
CA ILE A 31 -37.40 20.16 9.09
C ILE A 31 -38.03 19.26 8.03
N THR A 32 -38.83 18.28 8.44
CA THR A 32 -39.53 17.38 7.51
C THR A 32 -40.54 18.13 6.64
N ASN A 33 -41.28 19.09 7.21
CA ASN A 33 -42.19 19.94 6.44
C ASN A 33 -41.43 20.86 5.47
N GLU A 34 -40.30 21.42 5.89
CA GLU A 34 -39.43 22.21 5.00
C GLU A 34 -38.91 21.37 3.82
N ILE A 35 -38.57 20.08 4.04
CA ILE A 35 -38.17 19.16 2.96
C ILE A 35 -39.34 18.90 2.00
N ILE A 36 -40.56 18.72 2.51
CA ILE A 36 -41.78 18.55 1.69
C ILE A 36 -42.00 19.77 0.80
N ASP A 37 -41.82 20.98 1.35
CA ASP A 37 -41.98 22.24 0.62
C ASP A 37 -40.92 22.38 -0.48
N VAL A 38 -39.65 22.07 -0.19
CA VAL A 38 -38.54 22.08 -1.18
C VAL A 38 -38.80 21.10 -2.33
N LEU A 39 -39.32 19.91 -2.02
CA LEU A 39 -39.65 18.89 -3.02
C LEU A 39 -41.00 19.14 -3.72
N GLN A 40 -41.77 20.15 -3.28
CA GLN A 40 -43.10 20.49 -3.80
C GLN A 40 -44.08 19.30 -3.85
N LEU A 41 -44.08 18.46 -2.82
CA LEU A 41 -44.87 17.21 -2.77
C LEU A 41 -46.36 17.44 -2.39
N GLU A 42 -46.97 18.54 -2.80
CA GLU A 42 -48.36 18.85 -2.42
C GLU A 42 -49.35 17.82 -3.00
N ASP A 43 -50.16 17.20 -2.13
CA ASP A 43 -51.20 16.21 -2.44
C ASP A 43 -50.77 14.97 -3.26
N ASN A 44 -49.48 14.61 -3.26
CA ASN A 44 -49.00 13.36 -3.87
C ASN A 44 -49.36 12.13 -3.01
N GLU A 45 -49.97 11.10 -3.60
CA GLU A 45 -50.29 9.81 -2.93
C GLU A 45 -49.04 9.15 -2.32
N ASN A 46 -47.85 9.43 -2.87
CA ASN A 46 -46.57 8.86 -2.47
C ASN A 46 -45.76 9.75 -1.50
N LYS A 47 -46.28 10.90 -1.04
CA LYS A 47 -45.51 11.87 -0.24
C LYS A 47 -44.80 11.23 0.97
N ASP A 48 -45.55 10.48 1.77
CA ASP A 48 -45.00 9.87 2.99
C ASP A 48 -43.97 8.78 2.66
N GLU A 49 -44.15 8.07 1.53
CA GLU A 49 -43.19 7.07 1.06
C GLU A 49 -41.88 7.74 0.63
N ILE A 50 -41.94 8.78 -0.20
CA ILE A 50 -40.79 9.56 -0.67
C ILE A 50 -40.00 10.11 0.53
N ILE A 51 -40.69 10.72 1.50
CA ILE A 51 -40.05 11.29 2.68
C ILE A 51 -39.40 10.20 3.54
N ASN A 52 -40.09 9.09 3.78
CA ASN A 52 -39.50 8.01 4.57
C ASN A 52 -38.26 7.41 3.87
N ASP A 53 -38.34 7.16 2.56
CA ASP A 53 -37.22 6.61 1.79
C ASP A 53 -36.06 7.62 1.70
N LEU A 54 -36.33 8.92 1.60
CA LEU A 54 -35.32 9.98 1.65
C LEU A 54 -34.62 10.06 3.01
N LEU A 55 -35.37 10.02 4.11
CA LEU A 55 -34.81 10.11 5.46
C LEU A 55 -34.09 8.82 5.90
N GLU A 56 -34.38 7.70 5.24
CA GLU A 56 -33.73 6.40 5.46
C GLU A 56 -32.53 6.18 4.52
N ASN A 57 -32.65 6.52 3.24
CA ASN A 57 -31.70 6.16 2.19
C ASN A 57 -31.02 7.37 1.52
N GLY A 58 -31.25 8.58 2.04
CA GLY A 58 -30.59 9.79 1.57
C GLY A 58 -31.11 10.27 0.21
N ARG A 59 -30.53 11.36 -0.29
CA ARG A 59 -30.93 12.01 -1.54
C ARG A 59 -30.98 11.06 -2.74
N GLU A 60 -30.05 10.10 -2.85
CA GLU A 60 -30.02 9.15 -3.97
C GLU A 60 -31.30 8.30 -4.09
N SER A 61 -32.07 8.16 -3.02
CA SER A 61 -33.36 7.46 -3.07
C SER A 61 -34.38 8.17 -3.97
N LEU A 62 -34.24 9.49 -4.19
CA LEU A 62 -35.11 10.27 -5.06
C LEU A 62 -35.07 9.82 -6.52
N VAL A 63 -34.02 9.10 -6.96
CA VAL A 63 -33.97 8.50 -8.31
C VAL A 63 -35.17 7.57 -8.55
N LYS A 64 -35.68 6.88 -7.51
CA LYS A 64 -36.88 6.02 -7.61
C LYS A 64 -38.16 6.83 -7.86
N TYR A 65 -38.16 8.09 -7.47
CA TYR A 65 -39.34 8.98 -7.44
C TYR A 65 -39.20 10.13 -8.45
N GLN A 66 -38.37 9.95 -9.48
CA GLN A 66 -38.15 10.98 -10.50
C GLN A 66 -39.46 11.37 -11.22
N GLU A 67 -40.40 10.44 -11.38
CA GLU A 67 -41.70 10.70 -12.01
C GLU A 67 -42.71 11.38 -11.05
N ASP A 68 -42.47 11.26 -9.74
CA ASP A 68 -43.32 11.82 -8.67
C ASP A 68 -42.95 13.25 -8.28
N ILE A 69 -41.77 13.71 -8.69
CA ILE A 69 -41.22 15.04 -8.43
C ILE A 69 -41.17 15.82 -9.74
N THR A 70 -41.54 17.11 -9.72
CA THR A 70 -41.48 17.90 -10.96
C THR A 70 -40.06 17.92 -11.50
N HIS A 71 -39.89 17.78 -12.82
CA HIS A 71 -38.56 17.68 -13.44
C HIS A 71 -37.65 18.85 -13.04
N GLU A 72 -38.18 20.07 -12.93
CA GLU A 72 -37.43 21.26 -12.53
C GLU A 72 -36.88 21.11 -11.10
N VAL A 73 -37.73 20.74 -10.15
CA VAL A 73 -37.33 20.50 -8.75
C VAL A 73 -36.36 19.35 -8.65
N TYR A 74 -36.65 18.20 -9.28
CA TYR A 74 -35.76 17.04 -9.29
C TYR A 74 -34.37 17.40 -9.82
N THR A 75 -34.30 18.13 -10.94
CA THR A 75 -33.05 18.55 -11.56
C THR A 75 -32.28 19.50 -10.64
N ASP A 76 -32.95 20.45 -9.99
CA ASP A 76 -32.32 21.37 -9.04
C ASP A 76 -31.76 20.65 -7.82
N VAL A 77 -32.55 19.74 -7.21
CA VAL A 77 -32.13 19.03 -6.00
C VAL A 77 -31.06 17.97 -6.25
N MET A 78 -30.92 17.45 -7.48
CA MET A 78 -29.91 16.44 -7.82
C MET A 78 -28.59 17.03 -8.36
N ASN A 79 -28.59 18.25 -8.92
CA ASN A 79 -27.42 18.78 -9.65
C ASN A 79 -26.34 19.46 -8.78
N SER A 80 -26.60 19.74 -7.51
CA SER A 80 -25.67 20.49 -6.64
C SER A 80 -25.62 19.91 -5.24
N ASN A 81 -24.44 19.88 -4.61
CA ASN A 81 -24.29 19.49 -3.21
C ASN A 81 -24.59 20.64 -2.24
N ASP A 82 -24.83 21.85 -2.76
CA ASP A 82 -25.06 23.07 -1.97
C ASP A 82 -26.51 23.57 -2.06
N ASN A 83 -27.45 22.70 -2.43
CA ASN A 83 -28.86 23.09 -2.50
C ASN A 83 -29.57 23.01 -1.14
N GLU A 84 -30.78 23.58 -1.09
CA GLU A 84 -31.58 23.68 0.12
C GLU A 84 -31.94 22.31 0.71
N LEU A 85 -32.20 21.31 -0.15
CA LEU A 85 -32.50 19.94 0.29
C LEU A 85 -31.34 19.34 1.09
N ILE A 86 -30.10 19.43 0.58
CA ILE A 86 -28.93 18.92 1.29
C ILE A 86 -28.75 19.63 2.63
N ILE A 87 -28.93 20.95 2.69
CA ILE A 87 -28.84 21.72 3.94
C ILE A 87 -29.88 21.24 4.96
N LEU A 88 -31.11 20.98 4.53
CA LEU A 88 -32.18 20.47 5.40
C LEU A 88 -31.91 19.04 5.86
N LEU A 89 -31.44 18.16 4.98
CA LEU A 89 -31.04 16.79 5.34
C LEU A 89 -29.88 16.80 6.34
N LYS A 90 -28.89 17.68 6.18
CA LYS A 90 -27.77 17.82 7.14
C LYS A 90 -28.30 18.16 8.52
N LYS A 91 -29.21 19.14 8.60
CA LYS A 91 -29.88 19.52 9.86
C LYS A 91 -30.68 18.36 10.43
N TYR A 92 -31.42 17.63 9.60
CA TYR A 92 -32.19 16.46 10.03
C TYR A 92 -31.30 15.39 10.66
N PHE A 93 -30.25 14.94 9.96
CA PHE A 93 -29.37 13.88 10.46
C PHE A 93 -28.61 14.32 11.70
N GLN A 94 -28.14 15.57 11.76
CA GLN A 94 -27.52 16.10 12.97
C GLN A 94 -28.48 16.06 14.17
N GLN A 95 -29.70 16.56 14.01
CA GLN A 95 -30.71 16.55 15.09
C GLN A 95 -31.11 15.12 15.48
N LYS A 96 -31.22 14.23 14.49
CA LYS A 96 -31.51 12.81 14.72
C LYS A 96 -30.41 12.16 15.55
N TRP A 97 -29.13 12.38 15.23
CA TRP A 97 -28.01 11.86 16.01
C TRP A 97 -28.00 12.42 17.43
N GLU A 98 -28.14 13.75 17.59
CA GLU A 98 -28.17 14.41 18.90
C GLU A 98 -29.29 13.87 19.80
N THR A 99 -30.45 13.57 19.23
CA THR A 99 -31.63 13.15 19.99
C THR A 99 -31.63 11.66 20.28
N GLN A 100 -31.32 10.85 19.27
CA GLN A 100 -31.30 9.40 19.38
C GLN A 100 -30.22 8.93 20.36
N TYR A 101 -29.07 9.61 20.36
CA TYR A 101 -27.90 9.21 21.15
C TYR A 101 -27.58 10.14 22.32
N GLY A 102 -28.17 11.33 22.39
CA GLY A 102 -27.88 12.28 23.47
C GLY A 102 -28.13 11.71 24.85
N ILE A 103 -29.25 11.03 25.08
CA ILE A 103 -29.56 10.54 26.43
C ILE A 103 -28.68 9.33 26.82
N SER A 104 -28.46 8.40 25.90
CA SER A 104 -27.83 7.11 26.17
C SER A 104 -26.31 7.11 25.95
N HIS A 105 -25.77 8.02 25.14
CA HIS A 105 -24.38 8.04 24.69
C HIS A 105 -23.81 9.47 24.65
N GLN A 106 -23.79 10.14 25.81
CA GLN A 106 -23.23 11.50 25.95
C GLN A 106 -21.78 11.63 25.45
N TRP A 107 -20.98 10.56 25.57
CA TRP A 107 -19.61 10.51 25.03
C TRP A 107 -19.60 10.67 23.51
N PHE A 108 -20.56 10.05 22.81
CA PHE A 108 -20.66 10.10 21.36
C PHE A 108 -21.07 11.50 20.89
N ILE A 109 -22.02 12.15 21.57
CA ILE A 109 -22.38 13.54 21.26
C ILE A 109 -21.22 14.51 21.54
N SER A 110 -20.47 14.27 22.61
CA SER A 110 -19.27 15.07 22.90
C SER A 110 -18.21 14.90 21.81
N PHE A 111 -18.02 13.68 21.32
CA PHE A 111 -17.14 13.37 20.19
C PHE A 111 -17.59 14.06 18.89
N LEU A 112 -18.88 13.97 18.53
CA LEU A 112 -19.43 14.66 17.36
C LEU A 112 -19.20 16.17 17.45
N ARG A 113 -19.45 16.78 18.63
CA ARG A 113 -19.24 18.21 18.84
C ARG A 113 -17.77 18.63 18.77
N GLN A 114 -16.84 17.77 19.17
CA GLN A 114 -15.40 18.03 19.01
C GLN A 114 -15.01 18.07 17.54
N TYR A 115 -15.50 17.13 16.74
CA TYR A 115 -15.31 17.12 15.30
C TYR A 115 -15.97 18.32 14.62
N GLN A 116 -17.21 18.62 15.00
CA GLN A 116 -17.97 19.74 14.46
C GLN A 116 -17.33 21.11 14.76
N ASN A 117 -16.73 21.30 15.93
CA ASN A 117 -16.18 22.60 16.36
C ASN A 117 -14.64 22.68 16.35
N GLY A 118 -13.96 21.61 15.93
CA GLY A 118 -12.51 21.47 16.01
C GLY A 118 -11.80 21.56 14.66
N GLU A 119 -10.54 21.14 14.64
CA GLU A 119 -9.70 21.10 13.43
C GLU A 119 -10.23 20.10 12.38
N ASN A 120 -11.02 19.11 12.83
CA ASN A 120 -11.60 18.07 11.98
C ASN A 120 -13.01 18.43 11.45
N HIS A 121 -13.39 19.71 11.44
CA HIS A 121 -14.70 20.17 10.95
C HIS A 121 -14.96 19.74 9.50
N TYR A 122 -13.92 19.74 8.67
CA TYR A 122 -14.03 19.28 7.28
C TYR A 122 -14.46 17.81 7.20
N THR A 123 -13.83 16.94 7.99
CA THR A 123 -14.16 15.51 8.09
C THR A 123 -15.59 15.30 8.59
N TYR A 124 -16.00 16.08 9.60
CA TYR A 124 -17.39 16.08 10.08
C TYR A 124 -18.39 16.42 8.97
N GLU A 125 -18.17 17.53 8.27
CA GLU A 125 -19.04 17.96 7.17
C GLU A 125 -19.06 16.95 6.03
N HIS A 126 -17.94 16.30 5.75
CA HIS A 126 -17.86 15.26 4.72
C HIS A 126 -18.71 14.04 5.07
N VAL A 127 -18.59 13.50 6.30
CA VAL A 127 -19.41 12.38 6.78
C VAL A 127 -20.88 12.74 6.83
N LEU A 128 -21.21 13.96 7.26
CA LEU A 128 -22.59 14.44 7.28
C LEU A 128 -23.16 14.55 5.86
N THR A 129 -22.39 15.11 4.91
CA THR A 129 -22.77 15.20 3.49
C THR A 129 -22.99 13.80 2.88
N ARG A 130 -22.11 12.84 3.20
CA ARG A 130 -22.29 11.46 2.74
C ARG A 130 -23.55 10.82 3.33
N THR A 131 -23.83 11.07 4.60
CA THR A 131 -25.07 10.60 5.24
C THR A 131 -26.30 11.26 4.60
N THR A 132 -26.24 12.54 4.21
CA THR A 132 -27.35 13.16 3.49
C THR A 132 -27.56 12.56 2.10
N GLU A 133 -26.47 12.17 1.45
CA GLU A 133 -26.51 11.64 0.08
C GLU A 133 -27.04 10.21 0.03
N TYR A 134 -26.59 9.37 0.96
CA TYR A 134 -26.80 7.93 0.91
C TYR A 134 -27.56 7.38 2.14
N GLY A 135 -28.00 8.25 3.04
CA GLY A 135 -28.76 7.91 4.24
C GLY A 135 -28.02 6.91 5.12
N ASN A 136 -28.73 5.85 5.49
CA ASN A 136 -28.22 4.76 6.32
C ASN A 136 -27.41 3.72 5.53
N MET A 137 -27.15 3.90 4.24
CA MET A 137 -26.43 2.89 3.44
C MET A 137 -25.06 2.54 4.04
N TYR A 138 -24.34 3.54 4.56
CA TYR A 138 -23.07 3.35 5.27
C TYR A 138 -23.22 3.21 6.78
N MET A 139 -24.45 3.35 7.29
CA MET A 139 -24.81 3.05 8.67
C MET A 139 -25.20 1.59 8.74
N LYS A 140 -24.19 0.72 8.94
CA LYS A 140 -24.42 -0.71 9.17
C LYS A 140 -25.34 -0.91 10.39
N ASN A 141 -25.48 -2.15 10.86
CA ASN A 141 -26.39 -2.49 11.97
C ASN A 141 -26.11 -1.74 13.31
N ASP A 142 -25.08 -0.89 13.38
CA ASP A 142 -24.82 0.03 14.48
C ASP A 142 -24.36 1.40 13.92
N PRO A 143 -25.23 2.43 13.98
CA PRO A 143 -24.88 3.75 13.44
C PRO A 143 -23.80 4.46 14.24
N ILE A 144 -23.68 4.24 15.56
CA ILE A 144 -22.65 4.89 16.38
C ILE A 144 -21.28 4.44 15.90
N LEU A 145 -21.07 3.12 15.81
CA LEU A 145 -19.82 2.58 15.31
C LEU A 145 -19.57 3.02 13.86
N SER A 146 -20.61 3.04 13.02
CA SER A 146 -20.47 3.44 11.60
C SER A 146 -20.01 4.89 11.45
N ILE A 147 -20.58 5.81 12.22
CA ILE A 147 -20.20 7.23 12.22
C ILE A 147 -18.80 7.41 12.79
N VAL A 148 -18.47 6.74 13.90
CA VAL A 148 -17.13 6.81 14.51
C VAL A 148 -16.05 6.34 13.54
N LEU A 149 -16.28 5.24 12.82
CA LEU A 149 -15.33 4.78 11.79
C LEU A 149 -15.19 5.81 10.67
N GLN A 150 -16.30 6.28 10.10
CA GLN A 150 -16.23 7.26 9.02
C GLN A 150 -15.50 8.55 9.41
N LEU A 151 -15.66 9.03 10.65
CA LEU A 151 -14.99 10.23 11.15
C LEU A 151 -13.50 10.01 11.43
N LEU A 152 -13.09 8.81 11.82
CA LEU A 152 -11.68 8.50 12.11
C LEU A 152 -10.85 8.20 10.85
N PHE A 153 -11.48 8.00 9.69
CA PHE A 153 -10.81 7.59 8.47
C PHE A 153 -10.91 8.64 7.36
N GLU A 154 -10.21 9.76 7.58
CA GLU A 154 -10.21 10.94 6.70
C GLU A 154 -9.82 10.65 5.24
N CYS A 155 -9.09 9.55 5.00
CA CYS A 155 -8.58 9.17 3.67
C CYS A 155 -9.49 8.19 2.90
N ILE A 156 -10.60 7.72 3.49
CA ILE A 156 -11.55 6.90 2.75
C ILE A 156 -12.47 7.85 1.98
N ASP A 157 -12.04 8.20 0.77
CA ASP A 157 -12.87 8.95 -0.17
C ASP A 157 -14.09 8.13 -0.62
N ASP A 158 -15.03 8.81 -1.26
CA ASP A 158 -16.27 8.19 -1.73
C ASP A 158 -16.00 7.13 -2.80
N GLU A 159 -14.89 7.20 -3.54
CA GLU A 159 -14.48 6.17 -4.51
C GLU A 159 -14.00 4.90 -3.78
N CYS A 160 -13.17 5.01 -2.75
CA CYS A 160 -12.71 3.90 -1.93
C CYS A 160 -13.89 3.17 -1.28
N LEU A 161 -14.89 3.91 -0.77
CA LEU A 161 -16.12 3.31 -0.24
C LEU A 161 -16.86 2.51 -1.31
N LYS A 162 -17.04 3.07 -2.51
CA LYS A 162 -17.82 2.47 -3.60
C LYS A 162 -17.12 1.29 -4.30
N GLU A 163 -15.80 1.33 -4.43
CA GLU A 163 -15.07 0.42 -5.32
C GLU A 163 -14.40 -0.75 -4.60
N THR A 164 -13.99 -0.60 -3.33
CA THR A 164 -12.98 -1.50 -2.75
C THR A 164 -13.50 -2.46 -1.68
N ASN A 165 -14.80 -2.47 -1.35
CA ASN A 165 -15.35 -3.21 -0.18
C ASN A 165 -14.61 -2.92 1.14
N ILE A 166 -13.75 -1.91 1.18
CA ILE A 166 -12.77 -1.76 2.25
C ILE A 166 -13.43 -1.40 3.58
N PHE A 167 -14.49 -0.60 3.53
CA PHE A 167 -15.25 -0.27 4.72
C PHE A 167 -15.97 -1.50 5.28
N ASN A 168 -16.48 -2.37 4.39
CA ASN A 168 -17.09 -3.64 4.78
C ASN A 168 -16.06 -4.57 5.44
N ASP A 169 -14.88 -4.70 4.84
CA ASP A 169 -13.79 -5.52 5.36
C ASP A 169 -13.26 -4.98 6.70
N LEU A 170 -13.07 -3.66 6.80
CA LEU A 170 -12.67 -2.97 8.02
C LEU A 170 -13.69 -3.17 9.13
N TRP A 171 -14.97 -2.88 8.84
CA TRP A 171 -16.09 -3.11 9.76
C TRP A 171 -16.11 -4.55 10.27
N PHE A 172 -16.00 -5.51 9.36
CA PHE A 172 -16.02 -6.92 9.70
C PHE A 172 -14.82 -7.30 10.57
N SER A 173 -13.63 -6.84 10.19
CA SER A 173 -12.37 -7.12 10.90
C SER A 173 -12.41 -6.58 12.32
N ILE A 174 -12.71 -5.29 12.53
CA ILE A 174 -12.69 -4.73 13.88
C ILE A 174 -13.80 -5.30 14.77
N THR A 175 -14.96 -5.65 14.21
CA THR A 175 -16.08 -6.19 14.98
C THR A 175 -15.97 -7.70 15.24
N SER A 176 -14.98 -8.37 14.64
CA SER A 176 -14.70 -9.81 14.83
C SER A 176 -13.38 -10.04 15.56
N ASP A 177 -12.34 -9.34 15.13
CA ASP A 177 -10.94 -9.46 15.55
C ASP A 177 -10.51 -8.32 16.49
N GLY A 178 -11.44 -7.42 16.84
CA GLY A 178 -11.26 -6.37 17.83
C GLY A 178 -10.54 -5.14 17.29
N LEU A 179 -10.38 -4.15 18.17
CA LEU A 179 -9.74 -2.87 17.88
C LEU A 179 -8.36 -3.05 17.23
N LYS A 180 -7.55 -4.01 17.66
CA LYS A 180 -6.20 -4.23 17.10
C LYS A 180 -6.20 -4.56 15.61
N ALA A 181 -7.29 -5.09 15.07
CA ALA A 181 -7.41 -5.37 13.64
C ALA A 181 -7.35 -4.10 12.77
N ILE A 182 -7.50 -2.91 13.37
CA ILE A 182 -7.29 -1.63 12.68
C ILE A 182 -5.88 -1.50 12.06
N THR A 183 -4.89 -2.17 12.64
CA THR A 183 -3.51 -2.18 12.13
C THR A 183 -3.36 -2.82 10.75
N ASN A 184 -4.32 -3.68 10.36
CA ASN A 184 -4.37 -4.27 9.02
C ASN A 184 -4.74 -3.25 7.94
N TYR A 185 -5.18 -2.05 8.34
CA TYR A 185 -5.66 -0.98 7.47
C TYR A 185 -4.76 0.27 7.55
N SER A 186 -3.53 0.14 8.04
CA SER A 186 -2.59 1.27 8.19
C SER A 186 -2.30 2.02 6.89
N ASP A 187 -2.51 1.39 5.73
CA ASP A 187 -2.41 2.07 4.42
C ASP A 187 -3.52 3.10 4.17
N TYR A 188 -4.63 3.02 4.91
CA TYR A 188 -5.84 3.84 4.71
C TYR A 188 -6.13 4.77 5.89
N ILE A 189 -5.32 4.67 6.95
CA ILE A 189 -5.53 5.35 8.22
C ILE A 189 -4.28 6.14 8.54
N ILE A 190 -4.44 7.43 8.80
CA ILE A 190 -3.34 8.29 9.25
C ILE A 190 -2.75 7.69 10.53
N GLU A 191 -1.44 7.50 10.54
CA GLU A 191 -0.72 6.80 11.62
C GLU A 191 -1.01 7.39 13.01
N ASP A 192 -1.08 8.72 13.12
CA ASP A 192 -1.40 9.41 14.37
C ASP A 192 -2.80 9.07 14.89
N VAL A 193 -3.80 9.06 14.02
CA VAL A 193 -5.18 8.68 14.37
C VAL A 193 -5.23 7.22 14.80
N MET A 194 -4.54 6.32 14.08
CA MET A 194 -4.45 4.91 14.43
C MET A 194 -3.81 4.72 15.81
N ASN A 195 -2.70 5.42 16.08
CA ASN A 195 -1.99 5.37 17.36
C ASN A 195 -2.85 5.92 18.52
N GLU A 196 -3.58 7.00 18.29
CA GLU A 196 -4.56 7.53 19.24
C GLU A 196 -5.63 6.49 19.58
N GLN A 197 -6.19 5.82 18.56
CA GLN A 197 -7.22 4.80 18.77
C GLN A 197 -6.67 3.53 19.43
N LEU A 198 -5.40 3.16 19.22
CA LEU A 198 -4.79 2.03 19.91
C LEU A 198 -4.52 2.32 21.41
N ASN A 199 -4.59 3.58 21.84
CA ASN A 199 -4.44 3.98 23.23
C ASN A 199 -5.77 3.85 24.01
N LYS A 200 -5.97 2.68 24.62
CA LYS A 200 -7.24 2.21 25.22
C LYS A 200 -7.96 3.19 26.15
N SER A 201 -7.25 4.01 26.92
CA SER A 201 -7.89 4.87 27.93
C SER A 201 -8.65 6.07 27.33
N GLN A 202 -8.40 6.40 26.06
CA GLN A 202 -8.97 7.58 25.40
C GLN A 202 -9.61 7.27 24.04
N SER A 203 -9.51 6.04 23.55
CA SER A 203 -10.04 5.68 22.24
C SER A 203 -11.57 5.75 22.16
N THR A 204 -12.07 6.67 21.34
CA THR A 204 -13.48 6.73 20.94
C THR A 204 -13.90 5.46 20.21
N LEU A 205 -13.02 4.91 19.34
CA LEU A 205 -13.31 3.67 18.62
C LEU A 205 -13.48 2.49 19.57
N PHE A 206 -12.65 2.40 20.62
CA PHE A 206 -12.81 1.39 21.65
C PHE A 206 -14.19 1.51 22.32
N GLN A 207 -14.63 2.73 22.68
CA GLN A 207 -15.95 2.95 23.29
C GLN A 207 -17.10 2.55 22.35
N ALA A 208 -17.03 2.94 21.08
CA ALA A 208 -18.02 2.56 20.07
C ALA A 208 -18.10 1.04 19.88
N LEU A 209 -16.94 0.39 19.75
CA LEU A 209 -16.85 -1.05 19.58
C LEU A 209 -17.29 -1.82 20.83
N ARG A 210 -17.05 -1.25 22.02
CA ARG A 210 -17.51 -1.78 23.30
C ARG A 210 -19.04 -1.77 23.37
N GLU A 211 -19.69 -0.68 22.99
CA GLU A 211 -21.15 -0.60 22.96
C GLU A 211 -21.75 -1.56 21.92
N TYR A 212 -21.16 -1.63 20.72
CA TYR A 212 -21.55 -2.58 19.68
C TYR A 212 -21.54 -4.04 20.18
N ASN A 213 -20.47 -4.44 20.89
CA ASN A 213 -20.33 -5.81 21.36
C ASN A 213 -21.14 -6.12 22.63
N ARG A 214 -21.55 -5.11 23.41
CA ARG A 214 -22.13 -5.26 24.76
C ARG A 214 -23.29 -6.23 24.78
N GLN A 215 -24.31 -5.99 23.95
CA GLN A 215 -25.53 -6.80 23.96
C GLN A 215 -25.25 -8.26 23.61
N ALA A 216 -24.40 -8.50 22.60
CA ALA A 216 -24.05 -9.84 22.16
C ALA A 216 -23.24 -10.59 23.24
N VAL A 217 -22.25 -9.94 23.85
CA VAL A 217 -21.44 -10.53 24.92
C VAL A 217 -22.33 -10.89 26.11
N PHE A 218 -23.16 -9.96 26.57
CA PHE A 218 -23.98 -10.17 27.77
C PHE A 218 -25.00 -11.29 27.54
N SER A 219 -25.68 -11.27 26.39
CA SER A 219 -26.62 -12.32 26.00
C SER A 219 -25.94 -13.70 25.96
N LEU A 220 -24.72 -13.80 25.43
CA LEU A 220 -23.98 -15.05 25.38
C LEU A 220 -23.55 -15.54 26.77
N LEU A 221 -23.14 -14.64 27.67
CA LEU A 221 -22.77 -14.99 29.04
C LEU A 221 -23.98 -15.49 29.84
N GLU A 222 -25.12 -14.81 29.69
CA GLU A 222 -26.39 -15.21 30.32
C GLU A 222 -26.88 -16.57 29.81
N GLN A 223 -26.89 -16.80 28.48
CA GLN A 223 -27.27 -18.08 27.87
C GLN A 223 -26.38 -19.26 28.32
N ASN A 224 -25.16 -18.96 28.75
CA ASN A 224 -24.21 -19.94 29.27
C ASN A 224 -24.27 -20.10 30.80
N ASN A 225 -25.17 -19.39 31.49
CA ASN A 225 -25.30 -19.37 32.95
C ASN A 225 -24.00 -18.92 33.65
N ILE A 226 -23.27 -17.96 33.05
CA ILE A 226 -22.08 -17.36 33.66
C ILE A 226 -22.56 -16.17 34.51
N VAL A 227 -22.34 -16.24 35.81
CA VAL A 227 -22.70 -15.16 36.75
C VAL A 227 -21.66 -14.04 36.66
N ASP A 228 -22.11 -12.80 36.68
CA ASP A 228 -21.23 -11.64 36.72
C ASP A 228 -20.61 -11.43 38.12
N GLU A 229 -19.57 -12.20 38.42
CA GLU A 229 -18.79 -12.05 39.65
C GLU A 229 -17.57 -11.15 39.39
N GLN A 230 -17.41 -10.08 40.18
CA GLN A 230 -16.25 -9.17 40.11
C GLN A 230 -16.10 -8.42 38.76
N ASN A 231 -17.21 -7.95 38.18
CA ASN A 231 -17.24 -7.26 36.88
C ASN A 231 -16.64 -8.12 35.76
N LEU A 232 -16.90 -9.43 35.81
CA LEU A 232 -16.45 -10.37 34.80
C LEU A 232 -17.03 -10.00 33.44
N TYR A 233 -18.28 -9.54 33.37
CA TYR A 233 -18.93 -9.17 32.11
C TYR A 233 -18.21 -8.01 31.42
N ASP A 234 -17.91 -6.95 32.16
CA ASP A 234 -17.17 -5.80 31.62
C ASP A 234 -15.73 -6.20 31.24
N LEU A 235 -15.07 -7.04 32.02
CA LEU A 235 -13.72 -7.50 31.70
C LEU A 235 -13.68 -8.33 30.41
N ILE A 236 -14.67 -9.20 30.21
CA ILE A 236 -14.82 -9.98 28.98
C ILE A 236 -15.11 -9.05 27.80
N LEU A 237 -16.01 -8.08 28.00
CA LEU A 237 -16.36 -7.10 26.99
C LEU A 237 -15.14 -6.29 26.56
N ASP A 238 -14.32 -5.84 27.50
CA ASP A 238 -13.09 -5.08 27.21
C ASP A 238 -12.06 -5.95 26.46
N ASP A 239 -11.84 -7.19 26.89
CA ASP A 239 -10.93 -8.13 26.23
C ASP A 239 -11.38 -8.47 24.80
N ILE A 240 -12.69 -8.65 24.56
CA ILE A 240 -13.26 -8.89 23.23
C ILE A 240 -13.17 -7.63 22.36
N THR A 241 -13.46 -6.47 22.94
CA THR A 241 -13.38 -5.18 22.23
C THR A 241 -11.95 -4.92 21.75
N GLU A 242 -10.94 -5.22 22.57
CA GLU A 242 -9.55 -4.98 22.20
C GLU A 242 -9.00 -6.02 21.21
N HIS A 243 -9.27 -7.30 21.46
CA HIS A 243 -8.56 -8.42 20.80
C HIS A 243 -9.43 -9.28 19.90
N GLY A 244 -10.72 -8.98 19.84
CA GLY A 244 -11.70 -9.79 19.13
C GLY A 244 -12.21 -10.95 19.96
N TRP A 245 -13.24 -11.60 19.44
CA TRP A 245 -14.02 -12.59 20.15
C TRP A 245 -13.19 -13.79 20.61
N LEU A 246 -12.38 -14.37 19.73
CA LEU A 246 -11.64 -15.59 20.05
C LEU A 246 -10.47 -15.32 21.02
N VAL A 247 -9.67 -14.29 20.74
CA VAL A 247 -8.50 -13.96 21.57
C VAL A 247 -8.93 -13.38 22.92
N GLY A 248 -9.95 -12.51 22.93
CA GLY A 248 -10.52 -11.95 24.16
C GLY A 248 -11.04 -13.06 25.10
N LEU A 249 -11.77 -14.04 24.57
CA LEU A 249 -12.22 -15.18 25.37
C LEU A 249 -11.05 -16.06 25.86
N GLN A 250 -9.98 -16.23 25.09
CA GLN A 250 -8.81 -16.99 25.56
C GLN A 250 -8.16 -16.39 26.80
N LYS A 251 -8.16 -15.05 26.93
CA LYS A 251 -7.57 -14.36 28.10
C LYS A 251 -8.30 -14.61 29.41
N ILE A 252 -9.61 -14.84 29.33
CA ILE A 252 -10.46 -15.09 30.50
C ILE A 252 -10.58 -16.57 30.85
N ARG A 253 -9.89 -17.47 30.13
CA ARG A 253 -9.96 -18.93 30.30
C ARG A 253 -9.82 -19.38 31.75
N ASN A 254 -8.96 -18.70 32.53
CA ASN A 254 -8.69 -19.05 33.92
C ASN A 254 -9.67 -18.42 34.92
N LYS A 255 -10.56 -17.54 34.45
CA LYS A 255 -11.55 -16.81 35.27
C LYS A 255 -12.93 -17.48 35.25
N ILE A 256 -13.16 -18.42 34.33
CA ILE A 256 -14.42 -19.14 34.17
C ILE A 256 -14.14 -20.65 34.34
N PRO A 257 -15.01 -21.41 35.03
CA PRO A 257 -14.84 -22.86 35.09
C PRO A 257 -14.84 -23.48 33.69
N TRP A 258 -13.90 -24.40 33.45
CA TRP A 258 -13.60 -24.98 32.13
C TRP A 258 -14.83 -25.46 31.34
N LYS A 259 -15.82 -26.06 32.03
CA LYS A 259 -17.07 -26.54 31.42
C LYS A 259 -17.86 -25.40 30.74
N TYR A 260 -17.97 -24.25 31.41
CA TYR A 260 -18.68 -23.09 30.86
C TYR A 260 -17.87 -22.41 29.76
N TYR A 261 -16.55 -22.36 29.91
CA TYR A 261 -15.65 -21.83 28.88
C TYR A 261 -15.78 -22.58 27.54
N ILE A 262 -15.77 -23.91 27.55
CA ILE A 262 -15.95 -24.71 26.32
C ILE A 262 -17.32 -24.48 25.68
N ARG A 263 -18.38 -24.39 26.48
CA ARG A 263 -19.74 -24.11 25.96
C ARG A 263 -19.82 -22.71 25.35
N LEU A 264 -19.22 -21.72 26.02
CA LEU A 264 -19.13 -20.34 25.53
C LEU A 264 -18.38 -20.26 24.20
N LEU A 265 -17.23 -20.93 24.07
CA LEU A 265 -16.49 -21.02 22.80
C LEU A 265 -17.32 -21.63 21.66
N GLY A 266 -18.10 -22.67 21.96
CA GLY A 266 -19.01 -23.28 20.98
C GLY A 266 -20.09 -22.30 20.50
N ASN A 267 -20.72 -21.58 21.42
CA ASN A 267 -21.75 -20.59 21.09
C ASN A 267 -21.17 -19.40 20.32
N VAL A 268 -19.98 -18.91 20.71
CA VAL A 268 -19.29 -17.81 20.02
C VAL A 268 -18.89 -18.22 18.61
N SER A 269 -18.42 -19.45 18.42
CA SER A 269 -18.12 -19.97 17.07
C SER A 269 -19.37 -20.00 16.18
N SER A 270 -20.54 -20.35 16.75
CA SER A 270 -21.82 -20.30 16.03
C SER A 270 -22.24 -18.87 15.71
N PHE A 271 -22.10 -17.95 16.67
CA PHE A 271 -22.39 -16.52 16.52
C PHE A 271 -21.54 -15.90 15.40
N LEU A 272 -20.23 -16.13 15.40
CA LEU A 272 -19.33 -15.64 14.36
C LEU A 272 -19.67 -16.26 12.99
N LYS A 273 -20.03 -17.54 12.92
CA LYS A 273 -20.51 -18.16 11.66
C LYS A 273 -21.77 -17.47 11.12
N GLN A 274 -22.73 -17.17 11.97
CA GLN A 274 -23.94 -16.45 11.58
C GLN A 274 -23.61 -15.05 11.08
N LYS A 275 -22.75 -14.33 11.80
CA LYS A 275 -22.26 -13.00 11.41
C LYS A 275 -21.55 -13.02 10.05
N ASN A 276 -20.66 -13.99 9.82
CA ASN A 276 -19.97 -14.15 8.52
C ASN A 276 -20.95 -14.46 7.38
N THR A 277 -22.02 -15.21 7.68
CA THR A 277 -23.06 -15.53 6.69
C THR A 277 -23.87 -14.28 6.33
N LEU A 278 -24.23 -13.46 7.33
CA LEU A 278 -24.89 -12.18 7.11
C LEU A 278 -24.01 -11.24 6.29
N PHE A 279 -22.71 -11.17 6.60
CA PHE A 279 -21.74 -10.37 5.87
C PHE A 279 -21.59 -10.83 4.41
N ALA A 280 -21.43 -12.13 4.18
CA ALA A 280 -21.29 -12.70 2.83
C ALA A 280 -22.57 -12.56 1.98
N ASN A 281 -23.70 -12.25 2.60
CA ASN A 281 -24.98 -12.01 1.93
C ASN A 281 -25.32 -10.51 1.80
N MET A 282 -24.46 -9.59 2.25
CA MET A 282 -24.67 -8.18 1.97
C MET A 282 -24.51 -7.94 0.45
N PRO A 283 -25.46 -7.27 -0.21
CA PRO A 283 -25.39 -7.02 -1.65
C PRO A 283 -24.13 -6.22 -1.97
N SER A 284 -23.34 -6.70 -2.94
CA SER A 284 -22.19 -5.96 -3.46
C SER A 284 -22.67 -4.68 -4.13
N GLU A 285 -22.06 -3.54 -3.82
CA GLU A 285 -22.52 -2.19 -4.16
C GLU A 285 -22.68 -1.94 -5.67
N SER A 286 -22.11 -2.78 -6.54
CA SER A 286 -22.22 -2.67 -8.00
C SER A 286 -23.57 -3.05 -8.62
N THR A 287 -24.53 -3.61 -7.86
CA THR A 287 -25.81 -4.08 -8.44
C THR A 287 -26.96 -3.08 -8.40
N CYS A 288 -26.84 -1.94 -7.70
CA CYS A 288 -27.98 -1.04 -7.51
C CYS A 288 -28.39 -0.24 -8.77
N ASN A 289 -27.50 -0.07 -9.75
CA ASN A 289 -27.75 0.82 -10.90
C ASN A 289 -28.02 0.13 -12.26
N LYS A 290 -28.22 -1.20 -12.32
CA LYS A 290 -28.38 -1.90 -13.62
C LYS A 290 -29.61 -2.80 -13.78
N GLN A 291 -30.52 -2.88 -12.82
CA GLN A 291 -31.58 -3.90 -12.84
C GLN A 291 -33.03 -3.41 -13.04
N TYR A 292 -33.27 -2.17 -13.46
CA TYR A 292 -34.65 -1.63 -13.55
C TYR A 292 -35.20 -1.33 -14.95
N ASN A 293 -34.50 -1.69 -16.03
CA ASN A 293 -35.07 -1.62 -17.39
C ASN A 293 -34.77 -2.90 -18.17
N GLU A 294 -35.49 -3.98 -17.84
CA GLU A 294 -35.75 -5.13 -18.73
C GLU A 294 -36.79 -6.06 -18.05
N GLN A 295 -38.06 -5.66 -18.09
CA GLN A 295 -39.18 -6.61 -17.95
C GLN A 295 -39.50 -7.18 -19.34
N GLU A 296 -38.90 -8.32 -19.67
CA GLU A 296 -39.47 -9.23 -20.68
C GLU A 296 -40.02 -10.49 -19.98
N GLU A 297 -41.22 -10.86 -20.40
CA GLU A 297 -42.04 -11.96 -19.93
C GLU A 297 -41.29 -13.30 -19.94
N SER A 298 -40.94 -13.83 -18.76
CA SER A 298 -40.50 -15.22 -18.63
C SER A 298 -41.66 -16.11 -18.19
N GLU A 299 -42.21 -16.87 -19.12
CA GLU A 299 -43.12 -17.98 -18.85
C GLU A 299 -42.52 -18.94 -17.81
N HIS A 300 -43.29 -19.27 -16.77
CA HIS A 300 -42.92 -20.24 -15.75
C HIS A 300 -42.76 -21.65 -16.36
N ILE A 301 -41.53 -22.00 -16.73
CA ILE A 301 -41.14 -23.39 -16.97
C ILE A 301 -41.01 -24.06 -15.60
N ILE A 302 -41.99 -24.89 -15.25
CA ILE A 302 -41.90 -25.83 -14.13
C ILE A 302 -40.89 -26.91 -14.53
N ILE A 303 -39.63 -26.75 -14.13
CA ILE A 303 -38.59 -27.78 -14.28
C ILE A 303 -38.77 -28.79 -13.14
N PRO A 304 -38.81 -30.11 -13.42
CA PRO A 304 -38.99 -31.13 -12.38
C PRO A 304 -37.83 -31.14 -11.37
N LEU A 305 -38.18 -31.02 -10.09
CA LEU A 305 -37.30 -31.18 -8.93
C LEU A 305 -36.87 -32.65 -8.79
N ASP A 306 -35.78 -33.05 -9.44
CA ASP A 306 -34.81 -34.09 -9.02
C ASP A 306 -33.98 -34.63 -10.20
N VAL A 307 -33.28 -33.76 -10.92
CA VAL A 307 -32.21 -34.22 -11.82
C VAL A 307 -30.88 -34.00 -11.11
N SER A 308 -30.32 -35.07 -10.57
CA SER A 308 -28.96 -35.07 -10.05
C SER A 308 -27.98 -35.19 -11.21
N ASP A 309 -27.19 -34.15 -11.45
CA ASP A 309 -26.14 -34.15 -12.47
C ASP A 309 -24.77 -34.41 -11.84
N ASN A 310 -23.90 -35.12 -12.54
CA ASN A 310 -22.50 -35.23 -12.15
C ASN A 310 -21.71 -34.11 -12.84
N ILE A 311 -21.06 -33.24 -12.07
CA ILE A 311 -20.04 -32.33 -12.61
C ILE A 311 -18.66 -32.91 -12.31
N THR A 312 -17.70 -32.68 -13.20
CA THR A 312 -16.30 -33.05 -12.95
C THR A 312 -15.53 -31.80 -12.54
N VAL A 313 -14.93 -31.80 -11.37
CA VAL A 313 -14.20 -30.65 -10.82
C VAL A 313 -12.72 -30.99 -10.69
N ARG A 314 -11.84 -30.11 -11.17
CA ARG A 314 -10.38 -30.27 -11.08
C ARG A 314 -9.86 -29.67 -9.77
N PHE A 315 -9.09 -30.42 -9.00
CA PHE A 315 -8.36 -29.85 -7.86
C PHE A 315 -6.99 -29.34 -8.33
N ARG A 316 -6.80 -28.02 -8.38
CA ARG A 316 -5.64 -27.40 -9.06
C ARG A 316 -4.29 -27.84 -8.48
N GLN A 317 -4.22 -28.06 -7.18
CA GLN A 317 -2.98 -28.47 -6.48
C GLN A 317 -2.42 -29.80 -7.00
N THR A 318 -3.31 -30.77 -7.27
CA THR A 318 -2.92 -32.15 -7.63
C THR A 318 -3.22 -32.47 -9.09
N ASN A 319 -3.96 -31.59 -9.78
CA ASN A 319 -4.47 -31.78 -11.13
C ASN A 319 -5.35 -33.05 -11.29
N VAL A 320 -5.94 -33.55 -10.20
CA VAL A 320 -6.85 -34.70 -10.20
C VAL A 320 -8.29 -34.22 -10.44
N LEU A 321 -9.03 -34.97 -11.26
CA LEU A 321 -10.44 -34.73 -11.54
C LEU A 321 -11.31 -35.52 -10.55
N TYR A 322 -12.24 -34.83 -9.89
CA TYR A 322 -13.16 -35.41 -8.93
C TYR A 322 -14.59 -35.29 -9.45
N PRO A 323 -15.32 -36.41 -9.60
CA PRO A 323 -16.74 -36.36 -9.92
C PRO A 323 -17.52 -35.91 -8.68
N VAL A 324 -18.33 -34.88 -8.82
CA VAL A 324 -19.20 -34.36 -7.75
C VAL A 324 -20.65 -34.55 -8.20
N ARG A 325 -21.42 -35.30 -7.41
CA ARG A 325 -22.88 -35.37 -7.57
C ARG A 325 -23.47 -34.06 -7.11
N THR A 326 -24.16 -33.38 -8.02
CA THR A 326 -24.78 -32.08 -7.78
C THR A 326 -26.28 -32.15 -7.98
N HIS A 327 -26.98 -31.28 -7.26
CA HIS A 327 -28.36 -30.91 -7.54
C HIS A 327 -28.42 -29.38 -7.66
N GLN A 328 -29.45 -28.84 -8.29
CA GLN A 328 -29.52 -27.40 -8.61
C GLN A 328 -29.33 -26.50 -7.38
N ASN A 329 -29.80 -26.92 -6.20
CA ASN A 329 -29.70 -26.18 -4.94
C ASN A 329 -28.39 -26.41 -4.15
N MET A 330 -27.46 -27.24 -4.64
CA MET A 330 -26.17 -27.45 -3.99
C MET A 330 -25.35 -26.17 -4.13
N THR A 331 -24.70 -25.73 -3.07
CA THR A 331 -23.86 -24.51 -3.09
C THR A 331 -22.47 -24.81 -3.63
N VAL A 332 -21.81 -23.79 -4.19
CA VAL A 332 -20.39 -23.86 -4.60
C VAL A 332 -19.51 -24.32 -3.44
N LYS A 333 -19.79 -23.87 -2.22
CA LYS A 333 -19.11 -24.32 -0.99
C LYS A 333 -19.21 -25.82 -0.76
N GLU A 334 -20.37 -26.41 -0.97
CA GLU A 334 -20.58 -27.86 -0.82
C GLU A 334 -19.82 -28.64 -1.90
N VAL A 335 -19.74 -28.10 -3.12
CA VAL A 335 -18.91 -28.68 -4.19
C VAL A 335 -17.43 -28.69 -3.79
N ILE A 336 -16.90 -27.56 -3.31
CA ILE A 336 -15.51 -27.46 -2.83
C ILE A 336 -15.27 -28.46 -1.69
N ALA A 337 -16.20 -28.54 -0.73
CA ALA A 337 -16.08 -29.46 0.39
C ALA A 337 -16.06 -30.93 -0.04
N ASP A 338 -16.85 -31.31 -1.04
CA ASP A 338 -16.85 -32.66 -1.58
C ASP A 338 -15.54 -33.00 -2.31
N VAL A 339 -15.05 -32.08 -3.16
CA VAL A 339 -13.75 -32.24 -3.85
C VAL A 339 -12.60 -32.37 -2.86
N CYS A 340 -12.52 -31.50 -1.84
CA CYS A 340 -11.48 -31.56 -0.83
C CYS A 340 -11.54 -32.88 -0.03
N ARG A 341 -12.74 -33.36 0.31
CA ARG A 341 -12.95 -34.64 0.98
C ARG A 341 -12.45 -35.81 0.13
N GLN A 342 -12.81 -35.84 -1.15
CA GLN A 342 -12.34 -36.86 -2.09
C GLN A 342 -10.81 -36.79 -2.32
N ALA A 343 -10.23 -35.59 -2.28
CA ALA A 343 -8.79 -35.36 -2.38
C ALA A 343 -8.00 -35.68 -1.10
N ASN A 344 -8.67 -36.06 -0.01
CA ASN A 344 -8.09 -36.19 1.32
C ASN A 344 -7.33 -34.92 1.76
N ALA A 345 -7.80 -33.75 1.31
CA ALA A 345 -7.30 -32.44 1.66
C ALA A 345 -8.13 -31.87 2.81
N ASN A 346 -7.48 -31.22 3.79
CA ASN A 346 -8.20 -30.51 4.83
C ASN A 346 -9.09 -29.44 4.18
N ILE A 347 -10.38 -29.43 4.51
CA ILE A 347 -11.32 -28.39 4.10
C ILE A 347 -10.83 -27.08 4.73
N CYS A 348 -10.03 -26.31 4.00
CA CYS A 348 -9.58 -25.00 4.44
C CYS A 348 -10.55 -23.94 3.90
N ASN A 349 -10.84 -22.91 4.72
CA ASN A 349 -11.54 -21.69 4.28
C ASN A 349 -10.80 -20.93 3.16
N ASN A 350 -9.64 -21.44 2.75
CA ASN A 350 -8.76 -20.85 1.75
C ASN A 350 -8.93 -21.51 0.37
N CYS A 351 -9.97 -22.32 0.13
CA CYS A 351 -10.29 -22.83 -1.21
C CYS A 351 -11.41 -21.98 -1.85
N TYR A 352 -11.31 -21.73 -3.16
CA TYR A 352 -12.37 -21.16 -3.98
C TYR A 352 -12.56 -21.97 -5.25
N LEU A 353 -13.73 -21.86 -5.89
CA LEU A 353 -14.03 -22.54 -7.15
C LEU A 353 -13.94 -21.52 -8.29
N TRP A 354 -13.10 -21.80 -9.28
CA TRP A 354 -12.91 -20.98 -10.47
C TRP A 354 -13.59 -21.63 -11.66
N PHE A 355 -14.45 -20.90 -12.35
CA PHE A 355 -15.19 -21.37 -13.51
C PHE A 355 -15.51 -20.20 -14.43
N ASP A 356 -15.40 -20.42 -15.75
CA ASP A 356 -15.62 -19.39 -16.78
C ASP A 356 -14.83 -18.09 -16.55
N SER A 357 -13.52 -18.23 -16.30
CA SER A 357 -12.58 -17.12 -16.11
C SER A 357 -12.86 -16.20 -14.91
N ARG A 358 -13.67 -16.64 -13.94
CA ARG A 358 -13.94 -15.93 -12.69
C ARG A 358 -13.95 -16.85 -11.47
N GLU A 359 -13.77 -16.26 -10.29
CA GLU A 359 -14.07 -16.92 -9.01
C GLU A 359 -15.59 -16.94 -8.81
N LEU A 360 -16.13 -18.09 -8.44
CA LEU A 360 -17.55 -18.23 -8.11
C LEU A 360 -17.79 -17.89 -6.65
N ASN A 361 -18.90 -17.21 -6.36
CA ASN A 361 -19.31 -16.95 -4.98
C ASN A 361 -19.64 -18.29 -4.30
N ILE A 362 -19.04 -18.53 -3.13
CA ILE A 362 -19.19 -19.79 -2.40
C ILE A 362 -20.64 -20.09 -1.98
N ASN A 363 -21.47 -19.05 -1.86
CA ASN A 363 -22.88 -19.15 -1.48
C ASN A 363 -23.81 -19.33 -2.69
N ASP A 364 -23.33 -19.14 -3.92
CA ASP A 364 -24.14 -19.38 -5.10
C ASP A 364 -24.51 -20.87 -5.19
N THR A 365 -25.75 -21.13 -5.58
CA THR A 365 -26.17 -22.47 -5.98
C THR A 365 -25.52 -22.88 -7.31
N ILE A 366 -25.49 -24.18 -7.62
CA ILE A 366 -25.03 -24.70 -8.93
C ILE A 366 -25.78 -24.02 -10.09
N TYR A 367 -27.06 -23.70 -9.89
CA TYR A 367 -27.85 -22.96 -10.87
C TYR A 367 -27.38 -21.50 -11.02
N GLN A 368 -27.28 -20.75 -9.92
CA GLN A 368 -26.87 -19.33 -9.92
C GLN A 368 -25.44 -19.13 -10.44
N SER A 369 -24.52 -20.01 -10.05
CA SER A 369 -23.12 -19.95 -10.47
C SER A 369 -22.90 -20.29 -11.96
N GLY A 370 -23.89 -20.90 -12.61
CA GLY A 370 -23.80 -21.39 -14.00
C GLY A 370 -23.09 -22.74 -14.15
N LEU A 371 -22.71 -23.39 -13.04
CA LEU A 371 -22.00 -24.68 -13.04
C LEU A 371 -22.78 -25.82 -13.67
N TYR A 372 -24.13 -25.76 -13.68
CA TYR A 372 -24.96 -26.76 -14.35
C TYR A 372 -24.67 -26.89 -15.85
N LYS A 373 -24.12 -25.83 -16.48
CA LYS A 373 -23.72 -25.84 -17.89
C LYS A 373 -22.43 -26.63 -18.15
N SER A 374 -21.70 -27.01 -17.09
CA SER A 374 -20.42 -27.74 -17.21
C SER A 374 -20.56 -29.23 -17.54
N SER A 375 -21.77 -29.79 -17.45
CA SER A 375 -22.01 -31.24 -17.40
C SER A 375 -21.59 -32.05 -18.63
N ASN A 376 -21.14 -31.44 -19.74
CA ASN A 376 -20.69 -32.17 -20.94
C ASN A 376 -19.53 -31.54 -21.74
N SER A 377 -18.90 -30.46 -21.24
CA SER A 377 -17.80 -29.79 -21.96
C SER A 377 -16.44 -30.11 -21.32
N THR A 378 -15.54 -30.72 -22.09
CA THR A 378 -14.13 -30.91 -21.67
C THR A 378 -13.30 -29.63 -21.72
N LYS A 379 -13.86 -28.53 -22.24
CA LYS A 379 -13.10 -27.29 -22.51
C LYS A 379 -13.07 -26.30 -21.35
N ASP A 380 -14.07 -26.34 -20.45
CA ASP A 380 -14.18 -25.42 -19.31
C ASP A 380 -14.59 -26.21 -18.06
N LEU A 381 -13.62 -26.88 -17.42
CA LEU A 381 -13.86 -27.61 -16.18
C LEU A 381 -13.78 -26.65 -14.98
N PRO A 382 -14.71 -26.71 -14.00
CA PRO A 382 -14.57 -26.01 -12.73
C PRO A 382 -13.28 -26.43 -12.01
N GLU A 383 -12.55 -25.48 -11.44
CA GLU A 383 -11.29 -25.73 -10.73
C GLU A 383 -11.36 -25.26 -9.28
N VAL A 384 -11.08 -26.14 -8.32
CA VAL A 384 -10.83 -25.73 -6.93
C VAL A 384 -9.39 -25.21 -6.83
N ARG A 385 -9.23 -23.97 -6.36
CA ARG A 385 -7.97 -23.26 -6.21
C ARG A 385 -7.76 -22.83 -4.77
N LEU A 386 -6.51 -22.69 -4.34
CA LEU A 386 -6.19 -22.08 -3.05
C LEU A 386 -6.10 -20.54 -3.20
N LYS A 387 -6.62 -19.78 -2.22
CA LYS A 387 -6.53 -18.30 -2.07
C LYS A 387 -5.10 -17.78 -1.84
N TYR A 388 -4.10 -18.53 -2.27
CA TYR A 388 -2.69 -18.39 -1.90
C TYR A 388 -2.02 -17.08 -2.35
N ILE A 389 -2.65 -16.30 -3.24
CA ILE A 389 -2.08 -15.06 -3.78
C ILE A 389 -2.45 -13.82 -2.94
N GLN A 390 -3.60 -13.81 -2.25
CA GLN A 390 -4.02 -12.67 -1.43
C GLN A 390 -3.42 -12.69 -0.01
N ILE A 391 -3.08 -13.85 0.54
CA ILE A 391 -2.47 -13.94 1.88
C ILE A 391 -1.04 -13.38 1.88
N LEU A 392 -0.32 -13.42 0.75
CA LEU A 392 0.97 -12.73 0.61
C LEU A 392 0.82 -11.19 0.60
N GLN A 393 -0.35 -10.66 0.27
CA GLN A 393 -0.63 -9.22 0.31
C GLN A 393 -1.03 -8.74 1.71
N SER A 394 -1.62 -9.61 2.54
CA SER A 394 -2.12 -9.26 3.88
C SER A 394 -1.21 -9.67 5.06
N SER A 395 -0.11 -10.40 4.81
CA SER A 395 0.73 -10.97 5.90
C SER A 395 2.11 -10.32 6.06
N ILE A 396 2.36 -9.14 5.49
CA ILE A 396 3.66 -8.47 5.59
C ILE A 396 3.62 -7.44 6.73
N HIS A 397 3.72 -7.94 7.96
CA HIS A 397 4.30 -7.18 9.06
C HIS A 397 5.78 -7.55 9.15
N ILE A 398 6.68 -6.67 8.74
CA ILE A 398 8.03 -6.41 9.29
C ILE A 398 8.58 -5.18 8.55
N GLY A 399 8.81 -4.08 9.27
CA GLY A 399 9.52 -2.90 8.74
C GLY A 399 9.22 -1.52 9.33
N THR A 400 8.49 -1.38 10.45
CA THR A 400 8.34 -0.09 11.14
C THR A 400 8.50 -0.25 12.66
N GLN A 401 9.72 -0.10 13.14
CA GLN A 401 9.99 0.50 14.46
C GLN A 401 11.32 1.25 14.39
N ILE A 402 11.25 2.55 14.08
CA ILE A 402 12.26 3.52 14.54
C ILE A 402 11.48 4.63 15.24
N SER A 403 11.64 4.69 16.56
CA SER A 403 11.23 5.84 17.36
C SER A 403 12.15 7.00 17.01
N LEU A 404 11.60 8.05 16.40
CA LEU A 404 12.25 9.36 16.33
C LEU A 404 11.56 10.25 17.35
N ALA A 405 12.31 10.64 18.38
CA ALA A 405 11.93 11.74 19.25
C ALA A 405 11.71 12.98 18.37
N SER A 406 10.56 13.64 18.52
CA SER A 406 10.30 14.90 17.86
C SER A 406 11.29 15.96 18.38
N PRO A 407 11.75 16.90 17.54
CA PRO A 407 12.08 18.22 18.05
C PRO A 407 10.79 18.82 18.62
N GLU A 408 10.89 19.40 19.79
CA GLU A 408 9.80 20.03 20.53
C GLU A 408 9.02 21.04 19.67
N HIS A 409 7.72 21.16 19.98
CA HIS A 409 6.75 22.12 19.44
C HIS A 409 7.36 23.48 19.07
N ILE A 410 7.33 23.82 17.77
CA ILE A 410 7.32 25.22 17.35
C ILE A 410 5.88 25.56 17.00
N SER A 411 5.23 26.33 17.89
CA SER A 411 3.92 26.90 17.64
C SER A 411 3.97 27.86 16.45
N TYR A 412 3.13 27.60 15.45
CA TYR A 412 2.93 28.43 14.27
C TYR A 412 2.59 29.91 14.60
N HIS A 413 2.16 30.20 15.83
CA HIS A 413 1.81 31.55 16.28
C HIS A 413 2.98 32.44 16.74
N GLU A 414 4.21 31.93 16.81
CA GLU A 414 5.40 32.75 17.19
C GLU A 414 6.22 33.27 15.99
N LEU A 415 5.93 32.82 14.76
CA LEU A 415 6.73 33.18 13.56
C LEU A 415 6.35 34.49 12.85
N PHE A 416 5.27 35.17 13.24
CA PHE A 416 4.80 36.40 12.57
C PHE A 416 4.61 37.61 13.49
N ASN A 417 5.57 37.87 14.39
CA ASN A 417 5.69 39.17 15.08
C ASN A 417 7.04 39.84 14.84
N ILE A 418 7.40 40.05 13.57
CA ILE A 418 8.37 41.09 13.20
C ILE A 418 7.57 42.30 12.70
N PRO A 419 7.71 43.49 13.31
CA PRO A 419 6.98 44.67 12.88
C PRO A 419 7.47 45.12 11.50
N LEU A 420 6.53 45.33 10.59
CA LEU A 420 6.76 45.95 9.28
C LEU A 420 7.49 47.31 9.46
N PRO A 421 8.59 47.57 8.74
CA PRO A 421 9.15 48.91 8.65
C PRO A 421 8.16 49.83 7.94
N SER A 422 7.86 50.96 8.56
CA SER A 422 6.88 51.97 8.13
C SER A 422 7.28 52.79 6.88
N THR A 423 8.01 52.21 5.93
CA THR A 423 8.51 52.94 4.74
C THR A 423 8.35 52.15 3.45
N ILE A 424 7.12 51.82 3.07
CA ILE A 424 6.75 51.49 1.68
C ILE A 424 5.62 52.43 1.25
N ASN A 425 5.94 53.70 1.05
CA ASN A 425 5.02 54.66 0.40
C ASN A 425 5.66 55.44 -0.75
N ASN A 426 6.87 55.08 -1.21
CA ASN A 426 7.57 55.86 -2.25
C ASN A 426 8.19 54.99 -3.36
N ILE A 427 7.48 54.00 -3.89
CA ILE A 427 7.89 53.38 -5.17
C ILE A 427 7.14 54.09 -6.29
N SER A 428 7.89 54.85 -7.10
CA SER A 428 7.34 55.59 -8.24
C SER A 428 6.73 54.63 -9.27
N PRO A 429 5.53 54.93 -9.82
CA PRO A 429 4.90 54.14 -10.89
C PRO A 429 5.80 53.91 -12.11
N THR A 430 6.78 54.79 -12.35
CA THR A 430 7.76 54.66 -13.43
C THR A 430 8.66 53.44 -13.25
N VAL A 431 9.06 53.12 -12.02
CA VAL A 431 9.93 51.97 -11.72
C VAL A 431 9.17 50.65 -11.91
N VAL A 432 7.90 50.61 -11.53
CA VAL A 432 7.04 49.45 -11.75
C VAL A 432 6.82 49.21 -13.26
N LYS A 433 6.67 50.29 -14.03
CA LYS A 433 6.53 50.22 -15.50
C LYS A 433 7.82 49.75 -16.18
N GLU A 434 8.98 50.25 -15.77
CA GLU A 434 10.28 49.81 -16.30
C GLU A 434 10.58 48.34 -15.96
N ILE A 435 10.22 47.88 -14.76
CA ILE A 435 10.37 46.47 -14.38
C ILE A 435 9.42 45.58 -15.20
N ALA A 436 8.18 46.00 -15.43
CA ALA A 436 7.23 45.26 -16.26
C ALA A 436 7.70 45.16 -17.72
N GLU A 437 8.22 46.25 -18.29
CA GLU A 437 8.76 46.26 -19.66
C GLU A 437 10.04 45.40 -19.80
N GLN A 438 10.90 45.37 -18.77
CA GLN A 438 12.07 44.49 -18.73
C GLN A 438 11.69 43.00 -18.62
N ILE A 439 10.64 42.66 -17.87
CA ILE A 439 10.12 41.28 -17.78
C ILE A 439 9.53 40.82 -19.13
N ILE A 440 8.85 41.71 -19.86
CA ILE A 440 8.30 41.42 -21.19
C ILE A 440 9.41 41.25 -22.25
N GLN A 441 10.51 42.02 -22.16
CA GLN A 441 11.68 41.82 -23.03
C GLN A 441 12.51 40.58 -22.68
N HIS A 442 12.55 40.16 -21.41
CA HIS A 442 13.23 38.91 -21.01
C HIS A 442 12.45 37.67 -21.44
N SER A 443 11.12 37.68 -21.33
CA SER A 443 10.28 36.54 -21.71
C SER A 443 10.25 36.30 -23.23
N SER A 444 10.51 37.31 -24.06
CA SER A 444 10.56 37.18 -25.52
C SER A 444 11.93 36.76 -26.08
N SER A 445 13.02 36.90 -25.32
CA SER A 445 14.38 36.52 -25.74
C SER A 445 14.81 35.11 -25.29
N VAL A 446 14.16 34.56 -24.26
CA VAL A 446 14.44 33.21 -23.73
C VAL A 446 13.83 32.10 -24.61
N SER A 447 12.76 32.39 -25.37
CA SER A 447 12.01 31.39 -26.14
C SER A 447 12.69 30.87 -27.41
N GLN A 448 13.79 31.48 -27.86
CA GLN A 448 14.45 31.10 -29.12
C GLN A 448 15.79 30.37 -28.98
N SER A 449 16.38 30.24 -27.78
CA SER A 449 17.70 29.59 -27.61
C SER A 449 17.71 28.26 -26.84
N LEU A 450 16.60 27.86 -26.23
CA LEU A 450 16.51 26.65 -25.38
C LEU A 450 15.98 25.38 -26.08
N CYS A 451 15.83 25.39 -27.41
CA CYS A 451 15.13 24.31 -28.12
C CYS A 451 15.96 23.05 -28.44
N ASN A 452 17.23 22.92 -28.03
CA ASN A 452 18.00 21.72 -28.37
C ASN A 452 18.69 21.10 -27.13
N SER A 453 18.13 19.98 -26.67
CA SER A 453 18.63 19.02 -25.66
C SER A 453 18.34 19.23 -24.17
N GLY A 454 17.15 19.73 -23.80
CA GLY A 454 16.67 19.86 -22.41
C GLY A 454 16.38 18.56 -21.65
N ALA A 455 17.34 17.63 -21.57
CA ALA A 455 17.26 16.45 -20.71
C ALA A 455 18.28 16.57 -19.57
N VAL A 456 17.81 16.77 -18.33
CA VAL A 456 18.63 16.67 -17.13
C VAL A 456 18.45 15.26 -16.57
N LEU A 457 19.44 14.39 -16.81
CA LEU A 457 19.54 13.11 -16.10
C LEU A 457 20.07 13.39 -14.69
N ILE A 458 19.24 13.19 -13.66
CA ILE A 458 19.73 13.12 -12.28
C ILE A 458 19.78 11.65 -11.87
N PRO A 459 20.92 10.95 -12.04
CA PRO A 459 21.15 9.74 -11.29
C PRO A 459 21.29 10.15 -9.81
N LEU A 460 20.29 9.88 -8.99
CA LEU A 460 20.43 10.04 -7.54
C LEU A 460 21.28 8.86 -7.03
N PRO A 461 22.50 9.09 -6.51
CA PRO A 461 23.33 8.00 -6.03
C PRO A 461 22.78 7.44 -4.71
N ASN A 462 22.54 6.14 -4.67
CA ASN A 462 22.47 5.39 -3.41
C ASN A 462 23.90 5.08 -2.96
N CYS A 463 24.43 5.93 -2.10
CA CYS A 463 25.56 5.54 -1.27
C CYS A 463 25.10 5.73 0.17
N SER A 464 25.42 4.80 1.06
CA SER A 464 25.13 4.99 2.48
C SER A 464 25.69 6.33 2.93
N LYS A 465 24.96 7.04 3.80
CA LYS A 465 25.43 8.32 4.37
C LYS A 465 26.86 8.18 4.89
N GLN A 466 27.20 7.04 5.49
CA GLN A 466 28.57 6.69 5.91
C GLN A 466 29.59 6.59 4.77
N SER A 467 29.24 5.98 3.63
CA SER A 467 30.11 5.90 2.45
C SER A 467 30.31 7.29 1.84
N ILE A 468 29.23 8.06 1.69
CA ILE A 468 29.26 9.44 1.17
C ILE A 468 30.07 10.36 2.10
N ASP A 469 29.86 10.28 3.41
CA ASP A 469 30.52 11.10 4.42
C ASP A 469 31.99 10.77 4.61
N SER A 470 32.47 9.67 4.03
CA SER A 470 33.89 9.32 3.98
C SER A 470 34.61 9.76 2.70
N LEU A 471 33.86 10.17 1.66
CA LEU A 471 34.45 10.63 0.41
C LEU A 471 35.10 12.01 0.58
N PRO A 472 36.24 12.26 -0.11
CA PRO A 472 36.83 13.58 -0.18
C PRO A 472 35.79 14.59 -0.70
N THR A 473 35.53 15.62 0.09
CA THR A 473 34.47 16.60 -0.17
C THR A 473 35.08 17.99 -0.29
N ILE A 474 34.78 18.68 -1.38
CA ILE A 474 35.10 20.09 -1.60
C ILE A 474 33.83 20.89 -1.33
N VAL A 475 33.85 21.70 -0.28
CA VAL A 475 32.76 22.62 0.04
C VAL A 475 33.10 23.99 -0.51
N LEU A 476 32.29 24.51 -1.42
CA LEU A 476 32.47 25.82 -2.04
C LEU A 476 31.33 26.72 -1.57
N THR A 477 31.62 27.91 -1.04
CA THR A 477 30.59 28.90 -0.73
C THR A 477 30.82 30.11 -1.61
N ALA A 478 29.84 30.44 -2.46
CA ALA A 478 29.87 31.60 -3.33
C ALA A 478 28.56 32.42 -3.18
N PRO A 479 28.63 33.76 -3.09
CA PRO A 479 27.45 34.61 -2.97
C PRO A 479 26.79 34.84 -4.34
N LEU A 480 26.33 33.77 -4.99
CA LEU A 480 25.66 33.82 -6.30
C LEU A 480 24.17 33.48 -6.17
N SER A 481 23.36 34.00 -7.09
CA SER A 481 21.97 33.54 -7.23
C SER A 481 21.91 32.37 -8.23
N PRO A 482 21.01 31.38 -8.04
CA PRO A 482 21.01 30.13 -8.83
C PRO A 482 20.93 30.27 -10.35
N ASN A 483 20.41 31.41 -10.84
CA ASN A 483 20.13 31.65 -12.26
C ASN A 483 21.23 32.45 -12.97
N GLN A 484 22.28 32.87 -12.26
CA GLN A 484 23.36 33.70 -12.79
C GLN A 484 24.59 32.89 -13.26
N PHE A 485 24.51 31.56 -13.24
CA PHE A 485 25.68 30.69 -13.40
C PHE A 485 25.36 29.42 -14.19
N ASP A 486 26.25 29.05 -15.12
CA ASP A 486 26.13 27.83 -15.92
C ASP A 486 26.85 26.66 -15.22
N TRP A 487 26.06 25.81 -14.59
CA TRP A 487 26.53 24.70 -13.73
C TRP A 487 27.29 23.62 -14.50
N ASN A 488 26.90 23.36 -15.75
CA ASN A 488 27.53 22.30 -16.53
C ASN A 488 28.93 22.71 -16.96
N VAL A 489 29.06 23.93 -17.48
CA VAL A 489 30.36 24.51 -17.84
C VAL A 489 31.29 24.55 -16.62
N PHE A 490 30.75 24.88 -15.45
CA PHE A 490 31.53 24.87 -14.21
C PHE A 490 32.04 23.49 -13.83
N LEU A 491 31.17 22.48 -13.79
CA LEU A 491 31.58 21.13 -13.41
C LEU A 491 32.52 20.50 -14.44
N ASP A 492 32.38 20.84 -15.72
CA ASP A 492 33.30 20.41 -16.78
C ASP A 492 34.69 21.04 -16.58
N CYS A 493 34.75 22.35 -16.34
CA CYS A 493 36.00 23.04 -16.03
C CYS A 493 36.64 22.51 -14.75
N LEU A 494 35.83 22.25 -13.72
CA LEU A 494 36.30 21.70 -12.44
C LEU A 494 36.87 20.30 -12.64
N ALA A 495 36.20 19.43 -13.39
CA ALA A 495 36.69 18.09 -13.69
C ALA A 495 38.02 18.11 -14.44
N ASP A 496 38.13 18.96 -15.47
CA ASP A 496 39.37 19.17 -16.23
C ASP A 496 40.51 19.66 -15.33
N ASP A 497 40.22 20.55 -14.38
CA ASP A 497 41.23 21.12 -13.48
C ASP A 497 41.73 20.17 -12.41
N LEU A 498 40.84 19.31 -11.94
CA LEU A 498 41.12 18.21 -11.03
C LEU A 498 41.76 17.02 -11.77
N GLU A 499 41.80 17.03 -13.11
CA GLU A 499 42.24 15.94 -13.97
C GLU A 499 41.47 14.62 -13.71
N ILE A 500 40.17 14.73 -13.43
CA ILE A 500 39.28 13.60 -13.17
C ILE A 500 38.13 13.56 -14.18
N ASN A 501 37.41 12.44 -14.23
CA ASN A 501 36.21 12.39 -15.08
C ASN A 501 35.13 13.28 -14.47
N ARG A 502 34.43 14.03 -15.31
CA ARG A 502 33.25 14.83 -14.93
C ARG A 502 32.19 14.02 -14.17
N THR A 503 32.06 12.73 -14.48
CA THR A 503 31.14 11.82 -13.78
C THR A 503 31.54 11.49 -12.34
N ASP A 504 32.77 11.82 -11.96
CA ASP A 504 33.30 11.61 -10.60
C ASP A 504 32.95 12.76 -9.64
N LEU A 505 32.30 13.82 -10.16
CA LEU A 505 31.82 14.98 -9.41
C LEU A 505 30.33 14.87 -9.11
N ILE A 506 29.97 14.89 -7.82
CA ILE A 506 28.57 14.86 -7.36
C ILE A 506 28.28 16.13 -6.55
N ILE A 507 27.28 16.91 -6.96
CA ILE A 507 26.72 17.98 -6.13
C ILE A 507 25.76 17.36 -5.13
N VAL A 508 26.03 17.53 -3.84
CA VAL A 508 25.24 16.92 -2.76
C VAL A 508 24.24 17.91 -2.15
N ASN A 509 24.56 19.20 -2.12
CA ASN A 509 23.67 20.22 -1.53
C ASN A 509 23.89 21.61 -2.17
N VAL A 510 22.83 22.41 -2.23
CA VAL A 510 22.81 23.82 -2.66
C VAL A 510 21.84 24.61 -1.75
N GLU A 511 22.37 25.50 -0.90
CA GLU A 511 21.55 26.36 -0.02
C GLU A 511 21.19 27.72 -0.66
N LYS A 512 20.01 28.27 -0.31
CA LYS A 512 19.47 29.53 -0.85
C LYS A 512 19.96 30.74 -0.05
N GLY A 513 20.49 31.77 -0.73
CA GLY A 513 20.94 33.04 -0.13
C GLY A 513 22.45 33.26 -0.22
N SER A 514 23.22 32.18 -0.10
CA SER A 514 24.62 32.05 -0.50
C SER A 514 24.80 30.65 -1.05
N THR A 515 25.20 30.50 -2.31
CA THR A 515 25.32 29.16 -2.90
C THR A 515 26.47 28.42 -2.24
N LYS A 516 26.15 27.57 -1.25
CA LYS A 516 27.07 26.63 -0.63
C LYS A 516 26.93 25.30 -1.35
N PHE A 517 27.98 24.88 -2.03
CA PHE A 517 28.09 23.62 -2.76
C PHE A 517 28.89 22.63 -1.93
N MET A 518 28.42 21.39 -1.91
CA MET A 518 29.22 20.26 -1.45
C MET A 518 29.47 19.35 -2.64
N ILE A 519 30.72 19.24 -3.07
CA ILE A 519 31.15 18.44 -4.22
C ILE A 519 31.96 17.26 -3.71
N LYS A 520 31.45 16.03 -3.84
CA LYS A 520 32.18 14.81 -3.42
C LYS A 520 32.87 14.15 -4.59
N LEU A 521 34.11 13.69 -4.35
CA LEU A 521 34.95 13.01 -5.32
C LEU A 521 34.85 11.50 -5.13
N ARG A 522 34.57 10.77 -6.20
CA ARG A 522 34.61 9.29 -6.18
C ARG A 522 36.02 8.72 -6.06
N THR A 523 37.06 9.52 -6.31
CA THR A 523 38.47 9.12 -6.28
C THR A 523 39.25 9.85 -5.17
N LYS A 524 40.21 9.15 -4.53
CA LYS A 524 41.10 9.75 -3.52
C LYS A 524 42.17 10.60 -4.21
N LEU A 525 42.16 11.93 -4.03
CA LEU A 525 43.23 12.81 -4.49
C LEU A 525 44.34 12.91 -3.43
N LEU A 526 45.53 12.39 -3.75
CA LEU A 526 46.69 12.36 -2.85
C LEU A 526 47.43 13.71 -2.73
N GLN A 527 47.06 14.74 -3.50
CA GLN A 527 47.71 16.07 -3.50
C GLN A 527 46.68 17.21 -3.47
N ALA A 528 46.04 17.41 -2.32
CA ALA A 528 44.85 18.27 -2.22
C ALA A 528 45.13 19.79 -2.29
N SER A 529 46.30 20.29 -1.85
CA SER A 529 46.50 21.74 -1.65
C SER A 529 46.77 22.54 -2.92
N GLU A 530 47.54 22.02 -3.87
CA GLU A 530 47.88 22.71 -5.12
C GLU A 530 46.68 22.77 -6.07
N ILE A 531 45.93 21.67 -6.11
CA ILE A 531 44.68 21.52 -6.87
C ILE A 531 43.61 22.50 -6.35
N VAL A 532 43.42 22.60 -5.03
CA VAL A 532 42.46 23.55 -4.43
C VAL A 532 42.79 25.00 -4.75
N ASN A 533 44.06 25.38 -4.66
CA ASN A 533 44.48 26.74 -5.00
C ASN A 533 44.29 27.06 -6.49
N LYS A 534 44.32 26.05 -7.38
CA LYS A 534 44.04 26.18 -8.81
C LYS A 534 42.53 26.40 -9.05
N VAL A 535 41.69 25.59 -8.40
CA VAL A 535 40.21 25.69 -8.47
C VAL A 535 39.70 27.02 -7.93
N ALA A 536 40.14 27.43 -6.74
CA ALA A 536 39.74 28.71 -6.13
C ALA A 536 40.11 29.92 -7.00
N ARG A 537 41.31 29.92 -7.61
CA ARG A 537 41.76 30.97 -8.54
C ARG A 537 40.91 31.04 -9.80
N LYS A 538 40.51 29.90 -10.36
CA LYS A 538 39.70 29.86 -11.58
C LYS A 538 38.24 30.24 -11.35
N LEU A 539 37.66 29.86 -10.21
CA LEU A 539 36.33 30.34 -9.79
C LEU A 539 36.28 31.86 -9.74
N LEU A 540 37.34 32.49 -9.22
CA LEU A 540 37.49 33.95 -9.21
C LEU A 540 37.46 34.56 -10.63
N PHE A 541 37.96 33.84 -11.63
CA PHE A 541 37.99 34.26 -13.03
C PHE A 541 36.69 33.94 -13.79
N MET A 542 35.98 32.88 -13.42
CA MET A 542 34.78 32.40 -14.12
C MET A 542 33.48 33.10 -13.68
N CYS A 543 33.40 33.58 -12.43
CA CYS A 543 32.19 34.20 -11.88
C CYS A 543 31.88 35.64 -12.36
N LEU A 544 32.61 36.20 -13.33
CA LEU A 544 32.32 37.54 -13.88
C LEU A 544 32.25 37.51 -15.42
N PRO A 545 31.05 37.26 -16.00
CA PRO A 545 30.98 36.97 -17.43
C PRO A 545 31.26 38.13 -18.39
N LYS A 546 31.33 39.41 -17.98
CA LYS A 546 31.58 40.51 -18.93
C LYS A 546 32.21 41.76 -18.28
N CYS A 547 33.52 41.80 -18.03
CA CYS A 547 34.25 43.09 -17.94
C CYS A 547 35.78 42.92 -17.92
N LYS A 548 36.42 42.92 -19.09
CA LYS A 548 37.88 43.17 -19.21
C LYS A 548 38.29 44.59 -18.73
N LYS A 549 37.31 45.48 -18.49
CA LYS A 549 37.51 46.85 -17.97
C LYS A 549 37.42 46.99 -16.44
N PHE A 550 36.89 45.98 -15.72
CA PHE A 550 36.65 46.09 -14.27
C PHE A 550 37.84 45.58 -13.43
N VAL A 551 38.66 44.70 -14.00
CA VAL A 551 39.85 44.14 -13.34
C VAL A 551 40.97 45.19 -13.18
N ASP A 552 41.05 46.17 -14.09
CA ASP A 552 42.12 47.19 -14.04
C ASP A 552 41.80 48.37 -13.09
N GLU A 553 40.56 48.50 -12.59
CA GLU A 553 40.14 49.61 -11.71
C GLU A 553 39.78 49.19 -10.27
N TYR A 554 39.68 47.88 -9.95
CA TYR A 554 39.18 47.42 -8.65
C TYR A 554 40.04 46.35 -7.93
N THR A 555 41.35 46.30 -8.17
CA THR A 555 42.29 45.51 -7.35
C THR A 555 42.54 46.06 -5.94
N THR A 556 41.63 46.88 -5.39
CA THR A 556 41.69 47.30 -3.98
C THR A 556 40.31 47.51 -3.35
N SER A 557 39.42 46.52 -3.35
CA SER A 557 38.55 46.25 -2.18
C SER A 557 37.67 44.98 -2.33
N THR A 558 37.80 44.11 -1.32
CA THR A 558 36.83 43.08 -0.86
C THR A 558 36.28 42.10 -1.91
N THR A 559 37.14 41.27 -2.48
CA THR A 559 36.81 39.98 -3.14
C THR A 559 37.09 38.79 -2.22
N SER A 560 36.67 38.89 -0.95
CA SER A 560 37.05 37.98 0.15
C SER A 560 36.05 36.86 0.47
N ASP A 561 34.95 36.69 -0.27
CA ASP A 561 33.83 35.86 0.19
C ASP A 561 33.62 34.51 -0.54
N ILE A 562 34.51 34.11 -1.47
CA ILE A 562 34.50 32.72 -1.95
C ILE A 562 35.31 31.86 -0.98
N ARG A 563 34.62 31.01 -0.21
CA ARG A 563 35.25 30.08 0.74
C ARG A 563 35.31 28.67 0.14
N VAL A 564 36.48 28.05 0.21
CA VAL A 564 36.69 26.65 -0.18
C VAL A 564 37.18 25.88 1.03
N GLU A 565 36.42 24.88 1.46
CA GLU A 565 36.75 23.99 2.57
C GLU A 565 36.90 22.56 2.04
N LEU A 566 37.82 21.78 2.63
CA LEU A 566 38.04 20.38 2.30
C LEU A 566 37.70 19.50 3.49
N GLU A 567 36.88 18.50 3.26
CA GLU A 567 36.53 17.49 4.26
C GLU A 567 36.98 16.11 3.75
N ASN A 568 37.47 15.26 4.65
CA ASN A 568 37.86 13.86 4.38
C ASN A 568 39.02 13.61 3.39
N PHE A 569 39.86 14.60 3.10
CA PHE A 569 41.07 14.42 2.29
C PHE A 569 42.27 13.82 3.05
N ALA A 570 42.20 13.78 4.38
CA ALA A 570 43.28 13.27 5.23
C ALA A 570 42.76 12.11 6.08
N ASN A 571 42.88 10.86 5.59
CA ASN A 571 43.02 9.67 6.43
C ASN A 571 43.32 8.41 5.58
N GLU A 572 44.43 7.73 5.91
CA GLU A 572 44.87 6.43 5.39
C GLU A 572 44.02 5.24 5.88
N LYS A 573 42.83 5.47 6.45
CA LYS A 573 41.93 4.35 6.76
C LYS A 573 41.33 3.83 5.45
N VAL A 574 41.83 2.69 5.03
CA VAL A 574 41.19 1.79 4.06
C VAL A 574 39.74 1.62 4.52
N ILE A 575 38.82 2.17 3.73
CA ILE A 575 37.40 1.86 3.85
C ILE A 575 37.33 0.39 3.45
N GLU A 576 36.96 -0.50 4.37
CA GLU A 576 36.56 -1.85 3.98
C GLU A 576 35.36 -1.69 3.04
N ASP A 577 35.54 -2.10 1.79
CA ASP A 577 34.48 -2.14 0.76
C ASP A 577 33.32 -2.99 1.27
N LYS A 578 32.37 -2.39 2.00
CA LYS A 578 31.02 -2.94 2.12
C LYS A 578 30.33 -2.67 0.79
N THR A 579 30.36 -3.64 -0.10
CA THR A 579 29.79 -3.54 -1.45
C THR A 579 28.26 -3.64 -1.48
N SER A 580 27.58 -4.04 -0.41
CA SER A 580 26.12 -4.25 -0.37
C SER A 580 25.41 -3.26 0.56
N LEU A 581 24.33 -2.63 0.08
CA LEU A 581 23.43 -1.79 0.87
C LEU A 581 22.63 -2.63 1.89
N SER A 582 22.35 -2.07 3.08
CA SER A 582 21.40 -2.67 4.04
C SER A 582 19.94 -2.50 3.56
N PHE A 583 19.02 -3.27 4.14
CA PHE A 583 17.59 -3.14 3.84
C PHE A 583 17.06 -1.73 4.15
N GLU A 584 17.50 -1.14 5.27
CA GLU A 584 17.16 0.23 5.68
C GLU A 584 17.72 1.27 4.71
N GLU A 585 18.93 1.04 4.16
CA GLU A 585 19.53 1.93 3.16
C GLU A 585 18.78 1.87 1.81
N ILE A 586 18.28 0.68 1.43
CA ILE A 586 17.39 0.50 0.28
C ILE A 586 16.05 1.20 0.54
N ASP A 587 15.47 1.02 1.72
CA ASP A 587 14.20 1.62 2.11
C ASP A 587 14.26 3.16 2.13
N VAL A 588 15.30 3.76 2.73
CA VAL A 588 15.52 5.22 2.73
C VAL A 588 15.70 5.77 1.32
N ALA A 589 16.47 5.07 0.49
CA ALA A 589 16.68 5.48 -0.89
C ALA A 589 15.40 5.45 -1.74
N LEU A 590 14.53 4.46 -1.48
CA LEU A 590 13.26 4.30 -2.18
C LEU A 590 12.16 5.20 -1.60
N ARG A 591 12.29 5.71 -0.36
CA ARG A 591 11.29 6.58 0.28
C ARG A 591 11.39 8.06 -0.09
N LEU A 592 12.48 8.49 -0.73
CA LEU A 592 12.62 9.86 -1.23
C LEU A 592 12.31 10.90 -0.13
N CYS A 593 13.10 10.92 0.94
CA CYS A 593 12.80 11.75 2.13
C CYS A 593 13.03 13.26 1.91
N GLU A 594 13.91 13.65 0.98
CA GLU A 594 14.23 15.05 0.69
C GLU A 594 14.03 15.35 -0.80
N ARG A 595 13.24 16.40 -1.11
CA ARG A 595 12.95 16.79 -2.49
C ARG A 595 14.16 17.48 -3.13
N PRO A 596 14.68 16.98 -4.28
CA PRO A 596 15.66 17.72 -5.06
C PRO A 596 15.06 19.04 -5.57
N ALA A 597 15.82 20.13 -5.47
CA ALA A 597 15.37 21.45 -5.88
C ALA A 597 14.90 21.52 -7.35
N ILE A 598 15.40 20.63 -8.22
CA ILE A 598 15.05 20.58 -9.63
C ILE A 598 13.74 19.85 -9.95
N ILE A 599 13.13 19.15 -8.98
CA ILE A 599 11.86 18.44 -9.18
C ILE A 599 10.76 19.26 -8.50
N ASN A 600 9.72 19.67 -9.23
CA ASN A 600 8.60 20.41 -8.65
C ASN A 600 7.78 19.56 -7.66
N ASP A 601 7.03 20.22 -6.76
CA ASP A 601 6.31 19.54 -5.67
C ASP A 601 5.32 18.47 -6.18
N THR A 602 4.62 18.73 -7.29
CA THR A 602 3.67 17.79 -7.88
C THR A 602 4.36 16.53 -8.38
N SER A 603 5.43 16.68 -9.15
CA SER A 603 6.21 15.55 -9.68
C SER A 603 6.89 14.78 -8.56
N TRP A 604 7.31 15.48 -7.50
CA TRP A 604 7.90 14.86 -6.33
C TRP A 604 6.91 13.99 -5.55
N LYS A 605 5.70 14.51 -5.27
CA LYS A 605 4.63 13.73 -4.62
C LYS A 605 4.29 12.47 -5.42
N PHE A 606 4.19 12.61 -6.73
CA PHE A 606 4.00 11.47 -7.64
C PHE A 606 5.14 10.45 -7.51
N LEU A 607 6.39 10.89 -7.52
CA LEU A 607 7.54 10.00 -7.36
C LEU A 607 7.52 9.31 -6.00
N GLN A 608 7.24 10.01 -4.90
CA GLN A 608 7.15 9.41 -3.56
C GLN A 608 6.09 8.31 -3.50
N GLU A 609 4.88 8.60 -3.97
CA GLU A 609 3.77 7.65 -4.01
C GLU A 609 4.13 6.39 -4.82
N LYS A 610 4.62 6.57 -6.06
CA LYS A 610 4.96 5.46 -6.95
C LYS A 610 6.20 4.70 -6.48
N SER A 611 7.14 5.35 -5.81
CA SER A 611 8.32 4.70 -5.25
C SER A 611 7.97 3.75 -4.12
N ARG A 612 6.99 4.09 -3.27
CA ARG A 612 6.44 3.17 -2.26
C ARG A 612 5.85 1.90 -2.91
N GLN A 613 5.07 2.09 -3.98
CA GLN A 613 4.50 0.96 -4.74
C GLN A 613 5.60 0.11 -5.39
N ILE A 614 6.62 0.75 -5.96
CA ILE A 614 7.76 0.06 -6.60
C ILE A 614 8.59 -0.71 -5.59
N HIS A 615 8.89 -0.14 -4.42
CA HIS A 615 9.59 -0.85 -3.36
C HIS A 615 8.90 -2.17 -3.03
N THR A 616 7.61 -2.11 -2.72
CA THR A 616 6.81 -3.30 -2.40
C THR A 616 6.83 -4.30 -3.55
N CYS A 617 6.62 -3.84 -4.79
CA CYS A 617 6.63 -4.69 -5.98
C CYS A 617 7.98 -5.38 -6.21
N VAL A 618 9.09 -4.64 -6.13
CA VAL A 618 10.46 -5.16 -6.32
C VAL A 618 10.77 -6.24 -5.30
N ILE A 619 10.55 -5.95 -4.01
CA ILE A 619 10.86 -6.89 -2.92
C ILE A 619 10.03 -8.18 -3.07
N GLN A 620 8.71 -8.06 -3.27
CA GLN A 620 7.83 -9.23 -3.42
C GLN A 620 8.18 -10.06 -4.67
N SER A 621 8.50 -9.39 -5.77
CA SER A 621 8.79 -10.07 -7.03
C SER A 621 10.12 -10.82 -6.98
N ILE A 622 11.14 -10.27 -6.31
CA ILE A 622 12.43 -10.94 -6.10
C ILE A 622 12.29 -12.14 -5.15
N GLN A 623 11.50 -12.01 -4.08
CA GLN A 623 11.20 -13.12 -3.17
C GLN A 623 10.53 -14.30 -3.89
N SER A 624 9.71 -13.99 -4.90
CA SER A 624 9.00 -14.99 -5.71
C SER A 624 9.87 -15.62 -6.82
N CYS A 625 11.08 -15.13 -7.07
CA CYS A 625 12.00 -15.72 -8.04
C CYS A 625 12.55 -17.06 -7.54
N ARG A 626 12.80 -18.01 -8.45
CA ARG A 626 13.42 -19.31 -8.11
C ARG A 626 14.88 -19.16 -7.70
N ASP A 627 15.58 -18.29 -8.42
CA ASP A 627 16.92 -17.87 -8.07
C ASP A 627 16.87 -16.85 -6.91
N GLU A 628 17.97 -16.78 -6.19
CA GLU A 628 18.13 -15.83 -5.10
C GLU A 628 18.92 -14.61 -5.54
N TYR A 629 18.36 -13.43 -5.29
CA TYR A 629 18.98 -12.16 -5.66
C TYR A 629 19.03 -11.24 -4.45
N VAL A 630 20.19 -10.61 -4.26
CA VAL A 630 20.37 -9.51 -3.34
C VAL A 630 20.30 -8.23 -4.15
N ILE A 631 19.52 -7.25 -3.67
CA ILE A 631 19.54 -5.91 -4.25
C ILE A 631 20.84 -5.26 -3.80
N ASP A 632 21.74 -5.05 -4.75
CA ASP A 632 23.02 -4.41 -4.53
C ASP A 632 22.89 -2.89 -4.57
N HIS A 633 22.14 -2.40 -5.56
CA HIS A 633 21.86 -0.99 -5.74
C HIS A 633 20.47 -0.77 -6.32
N ALA A 634 19.88 0.37 -5.99
CA ALA A 634 18.74 0.93 -6.69
C ALA A 634 19.08 2.37 -7.05
N SER A 635 18.59 2.87 -8.18
CA SER A 635 18.82 4.26 -8.57
C SER A 635 17.58 4.80 -9.23
N ILE A 636 17.12 5.94 -8.74
CA ILE A 636 15.98 6.64 -9.32
C ILE A 636 16.42 7.29 -10.61
N VAL A 637 15.55 7.17 -11.61
CA VAL A 637 15.68 7.86 -12.87
C VAL A 637 14.49 8.80 -12.99
N TYR A 638 14.79 10.09 -13.15
CA TYR A 638 13.78 11.10 -13.45
C TYR A 638 14.19 11.90 -14.68
N ASN A 639 13.24 12.01 -15.61
CA ASN A 639 13.33 12.87 -16.77
C ASN A 639 11.99 13.63 -16.87
N GLU A 640 12.04 14.94 -16.68
CA GLU A 640 10.85 15.80 -16.64
C GLU A 640 10.05 15.76 -17.94
N HIS A 641 10.72 15.68 -19.09
CA HIS A 641 10.04 15.55 -20.39
C HIS A 641 9.25 14.24 -20.48
N ILE A 642 9.88 13.11 -20.13
CA ILE A 642 9.22 11.80 -20.15
C ILE A 642 8.04 11.77 -19.17
N TYR A 643 8.21 12.37 -17.98
CA TYR A 643 7.13 12.51 -17.01
C TYR A 643 5.94 13.29 -17.59
N HIS A 644 6.17 14.43 -18.22
CA HIS A 644 5.09 15.21 -18.82
C HIS A 644 4.42 14.51 -20.00
N GLU A 645 5.18 13.82 -20.85
CA GLU A 645 4.65 12.99 -21.94
C GLU A 645 3.71 11.91 -21.37
N TYR A 646 4.16 11.18 -20.34
CA TYR A 646 3.37 10.18 -19.64
C TYR A 646 2.11 10.76 -18.99
N GLN A 647 2.20 11.92 -18.33
CA GLN A 647 1.06 12.57 -17.69
C GLN A 647 0.05 13.14 -18.69
N SER A 648 0.49 13.49 -19.91
CA SER A 648 -0.38 14.09 -20.94
C SER A 648 -1.40 13.12 -21.55
N LEU A 649 -1.20 11.81 -21.38
CA LEU A 649 -2.17 10.79 -21.81
C LEU A 649 -3.43 10.87 -20.92
N THR A 650 -4.55 11.29 -21.50
CA THR A 650 -5.83 11.59 -20.82
C THR A 650 -6.78 10.40 -20.68
N THR A 651 -6.28 9.16 -20.66
CA THR A 651 -7.18 8.00 -20.52
C THR A 651 -7.85 8.00 -19.15
N THR A 652 -9.18 7.83 -19.14
CA THR A 652 -10.02 7.85 -17.92
C THR A 652 -9.84 6.61 -17.05
N ASP A 653 -9.23 5.54 -17.58
CA ASP A 653 -8.88 4.32 -16.86
C ASP A 653 -7.37 4.09 -17.01
N LYS A 654 -6.61 4.54 -16.01
CA LYS A 654 -5.15 4.42 -15.97
C LYS A 654 -4.78 3.04 -15.43
N ASN A 655 -5.06 1.98 -16.19
CA ASN A 655 -4.64 0.62 -15.90
C ASN A 655 -3.09 0.51 -15.88
N GLU A 656 -2.50 1.00 -14.80
CA GLU A 656 -1.07 1.17 -14.57
C GLU A 656 -0.52 -0.08 -13.87
N LYS A 657 0.64 -0.55 -14.33
CA LYS A 657 1.40 -1.61 -13.67
C LYS A 657 2.86 -1.25 -13.52
N ILE A 658 3.45 -1.71 -12.43
CA ILE A 658 4.90 -1.74 -12.25
C ILE A 658 5.41 -2.99 -12.93
N LEU A 659 6.29 -2.82 -13.91
CA LEU A 659 6.85 -3.92 -14.70
C LEU A 659 8.37 -3.78 -14.84
N PHE A 660 9.03 -4.91 -15.07
CA PHE A 660 10.47 -5.04 -15.20
C PHE A 660 10.88 -5.18 -16.66
N HIS A 661 11.95 -4.49 -17.04
CA HIS A 661 12.61 -4.60 -18.33
C HIS A 661 14.09 -4.92 -18.13
N GLY A 662 14.54 -6.05 -18.71
CA GLY A 662 15.96 -6.39 -18.76
C GLY A 662 16.56 -5.99 -20.09
N THR A 663 17.71 -5.31 -20.07
CA THR A 663 18.46 -4.97 -21.27
C THR A 663 19.94 -4.82 -20.93
N ASN A 664 20.78 -4.65 -21.95
CA ASN A 664 22.19 -4.36 -21.73
C ASN A 664 22.36 -2.92 -21.22
N THR A 665 23.25 -2.71 -20.24
CA THR A 665 23.51 -1.40 -19.64
C THR A 665 23.93 -0.33 -20.66
N ILE A 666 24.50 -0.72 -21.80
CA ILE A 666 24.80 0.22 -22.91
C ILE A 666 23.56 0.94 -23.45
N ASN A 667 22.37 0.38 -23.25
CA ASN A 667 21.10 0.93 -23.73
C ASN A 667 20.47 1.91 -22.73
N PHE A 668 20.96 1.98 -21.50
CA PHE A 668 20.34 2.75 -20.41
C PHE A 668 20.26 4.23 -20.73
N ASN A 669 21.37 4.84 -21.14
CA ASN A 669 21.40 6.28 -21.47
C ASN A 669 20.37 6.61 -22.56
N GLY A 670 20.28 5.78 -23.61
CA GLY A 670 19.30 5.98 -24.67
C GLY A 670 17.85 5.94 -24.16
N ILE A 671 17.53 4.96 -23.29
CA ILE A 671 16.20 4.82 -22.70
C ILE A 671 15.88 6.01 -21.78
N PHE A 672 16.81 6.48 -20.98
CA PHE A 672 16.52 7.54 -20.01
C PHE A 672 16.56 8.94 -20.61
N GLU A 673 17.32 9.16 -21.68
CA GLU A 673 17.34 10.43 -22.41
C GLU A 673 16.12 10.57 -23.32
N LYS A 674 15.74 9.50 -24.04
CA LYS A 674 14.79 9.56 -25.16
C LYS A 674 13.56 8.67 -24.98
N ASN A 675 13.36 8.15 -23.77
CA ASN A 675 12.42 7.08 -23.47
C ASN A 675 12.73 5.78 -24.24
N PHE A 676 11.97 4.72 -23.96
CA PHE A 676 11.96 3.52 -24.80
C PHE A 676 11.55 3.88 -26.23
N GLN A 677 12.24 3.35 -27.24
CA GLN A 677 11.93 3.66 -28.63
C GLN A 677 11.14 2.55 -29.32
N TYR A 678 10.13 2.94 -30.11
CA TYR A 678 9.36 2.01 -30.93
C TYR A 678 10.19 1.49 -32.12
N ILE A 679 9.88 0.26 -32.54
CA ILE A 679 10.74 -0.62 -33.38
C ILE A 679 11.22 -0.05 -34.71
N SER A 680 10.50 0.91 -35.30
CA SER A 680 10.95 1.53 -36.56
C SER A 680 12.25 2.34 -36.42
N GLN A 681 12.66 2.69 -35.20
CA GLN A 681 13.78 3.60 -34.92
C GLN A 681 14.97 2.94 -34.21
N ALA A 682 14.83 1.70 -33.70
CA ALA A 682 15.84 1.03 -32.88
C ALA A 682 16.47 -0.20 -33.57
N LYS A 683 17.77 -0.45 -33.31
CA LYS A 683 18.45 -1.71 -33.71
C LYS A 683 17.90 -2.86 -32.86
N ARG A 684 17.34 -3.88 -33.53
CA ARG A 684 16.66 -5.00 -32.88
C ARG A 684 17.62 -6.12 -32.47
N THR A 685 17.31 -6.79 -31.36
CA THR A 685 17.92 -8.09 -30.98
C THR A 685 17.23 -9.26 -31.67
N ASP A 686 15.94 -9.13 -31.99
CA ASP A 686 15.11 -10.17 -32.63
C ASP A 686 13.90 -9.57 -33.40
N GLU A 687 13.18 -10.43 -34.12
CA GLU A 687 12.01 -10.07 -34.93
C GLU A 687 10.72 -9.76 -34.12
N GLY A 688 10.74 -9.89 -32.80
CA GLY A 688 9.60 -9.64 -31.90
C GLY A 688 8.64 -10.82 -31.93
N TRP A 689 8.59 -11.60 -30.84
CA TRP A 689 7.87 -12.87 -30.78
C TRP A 689 6.36 -12.72 -30.78
N TYR A 690 5.84 -11.68 -30.10
CA TYR A 690 4.42 -11.45 -29.93
C TYR A 690 3.95 -10.13 -30.55
N GLY A 691 4.71 -9.64 -31.52
CA GLY A 691 4.47 -8.37 -32.16
C GLY A 691 5.64 -7.40 -31.99
N GLN A 692 5.68 -6.42 -32.86
CA GLN A 692 6.63 -5.33 -32.76
C GLN A 692 6.15 -4.32 -31.70
N GLY A 693 6.74 -4.40 -30.49
CA GLY A 693 6.68 -3.35 -29.46
C GLY A 693 7.80 -3.47 -28.42
N ILE A 694 7.59 -2.88 -27.24
CA ILE A 694 8.56 -2.82 -26.13
C ILE A 694 8.16 -3.85 -25.08
N TYR A 695 9.08 -4.74 -24.72
CA TYR A 695 8.77 -5.94 -23.94
C TYR A 695 9.05 -5.74 -22.45
N PHE A 696 8.10 -6.10 -21.60
CA PHE A 696 8.19 -6.05 -20.15
C PHE A 696 7.70 -7.37 -19.54
N SER A 697 8.02 -7.60 -18.27
CA SER A 697 7.49 -8.72 -17.49
C SER A 697 7.16 -8.28 -16.06
N SER A 698 6.15 -8.89 -15.46
CA SER A 698 5.90 -8.81 -14.02
C SER A 698 6.93 -9.62 -13.21
N SER A 699 7.71 -10.49 -13.86
CA SER A 699 8.72 -11.34 -13.23
C SER A 699 10.15 -10.79 -13.46
N PRO A 700 10.88 -10.42 -12.40
CA PRO A 700 12.30 -10.07 -12.48
C PRO A 700 13.14 -11.20 -13.08
N GLU A 701 12.91 -12.45 -12.67
CA GLU A 701 13.59 -13.63 -13.20
C GLU A 701 13.45 -13.71 -14.74
N LYS A 702 12.25 -13.42 -15.25
CA LYS A 702 12.02 -13.41 -16.69
C LYS A 702 12.74 -12.26 -17.38
N ALA A 703 12.62 -11.04 -16.85
CA ALA A 703 13.27 -9.85 -17.39
C ALA A 703 14.80 -10.00 -17.41
N LEU A 704 15.39 -10.62 -16.37
CA LEU A 704 16.83 -10.85 -16.25
C LEU A 704 17.43 -11.70 -17.37
N ASN A 705 16.64 -12.56 -18.03
CA ASN A 705 17.14 -13.32 -19.20
C ASN A 705 17.59 -12.40 -20.35
N TYR A 706 17.08 -11.17 -20.39
CA TYR A 706 17.45 -10.15 -21.39
C TYR A 706 18.52 -9.18 -20.87
N ALA A 707 18.74 -9.14 -19.55
CA ALA A 707 19.83 -8.40 -18.92
C ALA A 707 21.15 -9.15 -19.12
N LYS A 708 21.76 -9.01 -20.31
CA LYS A 708 23.12 -9.52 -20.54
C LYS A 708 24.11 -8.71 -19.72
N SER A 709 24.79 -9.35 -18.78
CA SER A 709 25.88 -8.74 -18.03
C SER A 709 27.18 -9.49 -18.19
N ASN A 710 28.27 -8.74 -18.35
CA ASN A 710 29.65 -9.25 -18.24
C ASN A 710 30.18 -9.12 -16.79
N SER A 711 29.35 -8.65 -15.85
CA SER A 711 29.69 -8.48 -14.44
C SER A 711 28.90 -9.46 -13.56
N ALA A 712 29.24 -9.51 -12.28
CA ALA A 712 28.49 -10.28 -11.28
C ALA A 712 27.06 -9.77 -11.06
N PHE A 713 26.77 -8.54 -11.52
CA PHE A 713 25.50 -7.86 -11.33
C PHE A 713 24.66 -7.90 -12.60
N SER A 714 23.38 -8.12 -12.45
CA SER A 714 22.40 -7.93 -13.52
C SER A 714 21.52 -6.75 -13.19
N TYR A 715 21.23 -5.93 -14.19
CA TYR A 715 20.49 -4.69 -14.00
C TYR A 715 19.11 -4.80 -14.65
N LEU A 716 18.09 -4.37 -13.92
CA LEU A 716 16.72 -4.25 -14.40
C LEU A 716 16.31 -2.79 -14.41
N ILE A 717 15.50 -2.40 -15.39
CA ILE A 717 14.75 -1.16 -15.36
C ILE A 717 13.37 -1.49 -14.81
N CYS A 718 12.97 -0.82 -13.74
CA CYS A 718 11.61 -0.87 -13.21
C CYS A 718 10.85 0.36 -13.72
N SER A 719 9.70 0.12 -14.33
CA SER A 719 8.91 1.16 -14.99
C SER A 719 7.47 1.10 -14.53
N LEU A 720 6.82 2.26 -14.47
CA LEU A 720 5.37 2.34 -14.43
C LEU A 720 4.86 2.37 -15.88
N VAL A 721 3.91 1.50 -16.17
CA VAL A 721 3.44 1.22 -17.54
C VAL A 721 1.92 1.27 -17.59
N ARG A 722 1.36 2.10 -18.48
CA ARG A 722 -0.07 2.09 -18.80
C ARG A 722 -0.36 1.02 -19.81
N LEU A 723 -1.24 0.08 -19.45
CA LEU A 723 -1.59 -1.03 -20.32
C LEU A 723 -2.71 -0.67 -21.31
N ASP A 724 -3.59 0.27 -20.92
CA ASP A 724 -4.76 0.70 -21.68
C ASP A 724 -5.53 -0.50 -22.26
N LYS A 725 -5.77 -0.54 -23.58
CA LYS A 725 -6.52 -1.63 -24.21
C LYS A 725 -5.61 -2.86 -24.46
N ILE A 726 -5.87 -3.94 -23.73
CA ILE A 726 -5.06 -5.18 -23.73
C ILE A 726 -5.64 -6.25 -24.68
N LEU A 727 -4.78 -6.84 -25.52
CA LEU A 727 -5.04 -8.07 -26.26
C LEU A 727 -4.28 -9.23 -25.65
N THR A 728 -4.98 -10.26 -25.18
CA THR A 728 -4.32 -11.51 -24.77
C THR A 728 -3.90 -12.30 -26.02
N VAL A 729 -2.60 -12.57 -26.16
CA VAL A 729 -2.03 -13.35 -27.26
C VAL A 729 -1.67 -14.74 -26.75
N THR A 730 -2.28 -15.77 -27.35
CA THR A 730 -2.13 -17.18 -26.96
C THR A 730 -1.44 -18.03 -28.03
N ASP A 731 -0.91 -17.39 -29.08
CA ASP A 731 -0.22 -18.04 -30.19
C ASP A 731 0.89 -17.14 -30.78
N MET A 732 1.63 -17.66 -31.74
CA MET A 732 2.76 -16.95 -32.36
C MET A 732 2.39 -16.15 -33.61
N LYS A 733 1.10 -15.82 -33.85
CA LYS A 733 0.65 -15.21 -35.12
C LYS A 733 1.23 -13.81 -35.39
N TYR A 734 1.69 -13.13 -34.35
CA TYR A 734 2.30 -11.80 -34.40
C TYR A 734 3.84 -11.81 -34.48
N LYS A 735 4.49 -12.99 -34.50
CA LYS A 735 5.95 -13.06 -34.64
C LYS A 735 6.41 -12.32 -35.90
N GLY A 736 7.31 -11.35 -35.74
CA GLY A 736 7.82 -10.54 -36.85
C GLY A 736 6.89 -9.41 -37.31
N LYS A 737 5.63 -9.39 -36.87
CA LYS A 737 4.58 -8.49 -37.39
C LYS A 737 4.32 -7.32 -36.43
N PRO A 738 3.71 -6.22 -36.90
CA PRO A 738 3.17 -5.19 -36.02
C PRO A 738 2.21 -5.77 -34.98
N MET A 739 2.13 -5.13 -33.82
CA MET A 739 1.05 -5.38 -32.86
C MET A 739 -0.32 -5.10 -33.50
N HIS A 740 -1.39 -5.62 -32.90
CA HIS A 740 -2.74 -5.35 -33.38
C HIS A 740 -3.03 -3.82 -33.35
N SER A 741 -3.67 -3.31 -34.40
CA SER A 741 -3.92 -1.86 -34.56
C SER A 741 -4.80 -1.30 -33.45
N ASP A 742 -5.79 -2.09 -33.03
CA ASP A 742 -6.86 -1.63 -32.13
C ASP A 742 -6.55 -1.83 -30.65
N TYR A 743 -5.33 -2.26 -30.32
CA TYR A 743 -4.88 -2.50 -28.95
C TYR A 743 -3.57 -1.75 -28.71
N ASP A 744 -3.33 -1.42 -27.45
CA ASP A 744 -2.17 -0.67 -26.99
C ASP A 744 -1.14 -1.61 -26.33
N THR A 745 -1.63 -2.71 -25.74
CA THR A 745 -0.79 -3.73 -25.11
C THR A 745 -1.14 -5.11 -25.61
N HIS A 746 -0.13 -5.95 -25.86
CA HIS A 746 -0.32 -7.40 -25.89
C HIS A 746 0.08 -7.99 -24.54
N TYR A 747 -0.77 -8.82 -23.94
CA TYR A 747 -0.48 -9.61 -22.76
C TYR A 747 -0.29 -11.07 -23.17
N ILE A 748 0.82 -11.68 -22.75
CA ILE A 748 1.21 -13.02 -23.19
C ILE A 748 1.57 -13.86 -21.96
N PRO A 749 0.69 -14.77 -21.54
CA PRO A 749 1.07 -15.82 -20.60
C PRO A 749 1.96 -16.84 -21.33
N ILE A 750 3.15 -17.12 -20.80
CA ILE A 750 4.17 -17.91 -21.48
C ILE A 750 4.69 -19.08 -20.64
N ARG A 751 5.17 -20.12 -21.33
CA ARG A 751 5.94 -21.22 -20.76
C ARG A 751 7.39 -20.79 -20.50
N ILE A 752 8.14 -21.65 -19.82
CA ILE A 752 9.57 -21.41 -19.53
C ILE A 752 10.43 -21.20 -20.79
N ASN A 753 10.05 -21.79 -21.92
CA ASN A 753 10.75 -21.67 -23.19
C ASN A 753 10.34 -20.41 -24.00
N GLY A 754 9.42 -19.59 -23.48
CA GLY A 754 8.91 -18.41 -24.19
C GLY A 754 7.79 -18.71 -25.19
N ASP A 755 7.22 -19.91 -25.24
CA ASP A 755 6.02 -20.12 -26.07
C ASP A 755 4.76 -19.62 -25.33
N PRO A 756 3.83 -18.94 -26.02
CA PRO A 756 2.52 -18.62 -25.47
C PRO A 756 1.80 -19.88 -25.03
N ILE A 757 1.12 -19.81 -23.90
CA ILE A 757 0.39 -20.95 -23.38
C ILE A 757 -0.99 -21.06 -24.05
N SER A 758 -1.50 -22.28 -24.15
CA SER A 758 -2.89 -22.50 -24.54
C SER A 758 -3.86 -22.16 -23.40
N ARG A 759 -5.11 -21.84 -23.73
CA ARG A 759 -6.15 -21.57 -22.72
C ARG A 759 -6.26 -22.74 -21.75
N GLY A 760 -6.14 -22.47 -20.45
CA GLY A 760 -6.22 -23.47 -19.38
C GLY A 760 -4.88 -24.06 -18.92
N GLU A 761 -3.77 -23.74 -19.59
CA GLU A 761 -2.42 -24.06 -19.09
C GLU A 761 -2.00 -23.08 -17.98
N ILE A 762 -0.99 -23.45 -17.19
CA ILE A 762 -0.46 -22.58 -16.13
C ILE A 762 0.76 -21.83 -16.71
N PRO A 763 0.74 -20.48 -16.74
CA PRO A 763 1.89 -19.71 -17.18
C PRO A 763 3.06 -19.91 -16.22
N CYS A 764 4.26 -20.02 -16.77
CA CYS A 764 5.49 -19.91 -15.98
C CYS A 764 5.82 -18.43 -15.73
N PHE A 765 5.61 -17.59 -16.74
CA PHE A 765 5.83 -16.16 -16.69
C PHE A 765 4.77 -15.43 -17.53
N GLU A 766 4.80 -14.10 -17.45
CA GLU A 766 3.98 -13.22 -18.27
C GLU A 766 4.89 -12.22 -18.98
N GLU A 767 4.56 -11.89 -20.22
CA GLU A 767 5.17 -10.79 -20.94
C GLU A 767 4.10 -9.78 -21.38
N PHE A 768 4.49 -8.52 -21.39
CA PHE A 768 3.69 -7.40 -21.86
C PHE A 768 4.44 -6.74 -23.00
N VAL A 769 3.82 -6.61 -24.16
CA VAL A 769 4.38 -5.86 -25.28
C VAL A 769 3.62 -4.55 -25.40
N ILE A 770 4.32 -3.45 -25.19
CA ILE A 770 3.77 -2.09 -25.15
C ILE A 770 4.01 -1.44 -26.51
N LYS A 771 2.96 -0.83 -27.06
CA LYS A 771 2.98 -0.29 -28.42
C LYS A 771 3.63 1.09 -28.50
N LYS A 772 3.48 1.94 -27.49
CA LYS A 772 3.97 3.32 -27.52
C LYS A 772 4.85 3.62 -26.31
N SER A 773 5.79 4.54 -26.51
CA SER A 773 6.75 4.96 -25.49
C SER A 773 6.14 5.86 -24.42
N ASP A 774 5.19 6.71 -24.81
CA ASP A 774 4.43 7.60 -23.93
C ASP A 774 3.65 6.85 -22.82
N GLN A 775 3.35 5.57 -23.04
CA GLN A 775 2.74 4.67 -22.05
C GLN A 775 3.70 4.24 -20.93
N ILE A 776 4.99 4.59 -21.02
CA ILE A 776 6.03 4.08 -20.13
C ILE A 776 6.78 5.24 -19.48
N ILE A 777 6.95 5.14 -18.17
CA ILE A 777 7.91 5.96 -17.42
C ILE A 777 8.92 5.05 -16.70
N PRO A 778 10.21 5.04 -17.11
CA PRO A 778 11.25 4.37 -16.36
C PRO A 778 11.54 5.15 -15.07
N LEU A 779 11.45 4.47 -13.93
CA LEU A 779 11.57 5.11 -12.62
C LEU A 779 12.79 4.64 -11.84
N TYR A 780 13.19 3.37 -12.01
CA TYR A 780 14.32 2.81 -11.28
C TYR A 780 15.23 1.94 -12.13
N ILE A 781 16.51 1.96 -11.81
CA ILE A 781 17.48 0.92 -12.14
C ILE A 781 17.70 0.09 -10.89
N VAL A 782 17.50 -1.21 -10.96
CA VAL A 782 17.73 -2.14 -9.85
C VAL A 782 18.84 -3.11 -10.22
N GLY A 783 19.91 -3.05 -9.43
CA GLY A 783 21.06 -3.93 -9.47
C GLY A 783 20.87 -5.16 -8.64
N LEU A 784 20.96 -6.32 -9.27
CA LEU A 784 20.76 -7.60 -8.63
C LEU A 784 22.05 -8.42 -8.68
N LEU A 785 22.50 -8.84 -7.50
CA LEU A 785 23.55 -9.84 -7.34
C LEU A 785 22.89 -11.20 -7.15
N LYS A 786 23.11 -12.13 -8.08
CA LYS A 786 22.65 -13.51 -7.90
C LYS A 786 23.50 -14.18 -6.81
N VAL A 787 22.84 -14.71 -5.78
CA VAL A 787 23.48 -15.48 -4.71
C VAL A 787 22.95 -16.91 -4.72
N SER A 788 23.72 -17.84 -4.15
CA SER A 788 23.35 -19.26 -4.07
C SER A 788 23.13 -19.69 -2.61
N ARG A 789 22.77 -18.74 -1.74
CA ARG A 789 22.57 -18.97 -0.32
C ARG A 789 21.58 -17.98 0.27
N PHE A 790 20.81 -18.45 1.26
CA PHE A 790 19.91 -17.61 2.07
C PHE A 790 19.65 -18.26 3.43
N VAL A 791 19.03 -17.50 4.33
CA VAL A 791 18.59 -17.98 5.65
C VAL A 791 17.09 -17.79 5.78
N ILE A 792 16.40 -18.72 6.42
CA ILE A 792 15.04 -18.50 6.92
C ILE A 792 15.07 -18.53 8.43
N TRP A 793 14.52 -17.50 9.06
CA TRP A 793 14.20 -17.49 10.47
C TRP A 793 12.69 -17.54 10.64
N ARG A 794 12.19 -18.67 11.15
CA ARG A 794 10.78 -18.84 11.53
C ARG A 794 10.61 -18.69 13.04
N ASP A 795 9.95 -17.62 13.47
CA ASP A 795 9.61 -17.37 14.87
C ASP A 795 8.37 -16.47 14.96
N ALA A 796 7.30 -16.93 15.61
CA ALA A 796 6.09 -16.14 15.83
C ALA A 796 6.32 -14.83 16.60
N LYS A 797 7.47 -14.71 17.28
CA LYS A 797 7.91 -13.52 18.02
C LYS A 797 9.15 -12.88 17.40
N ILE A 798 9.40 -13.07 16.10
CA ILE A 798 10.57 -12.49 15.43
C ILE A 798 10.61 -10.95 15.52
N THR A 799 9.45 -10.31 15.68
CA THR A 799 9.29 -8.85 15.79
C THR A 799 9.41 -8.31 17.21
N ASN A 800 9.62 -9.16 18.23
CA ASN A 800 9.85 -8.64 19.58
C ASN A 800 11.24 -7.97 19.66
N GLU A 801 11.41 -7.02 20.57
CA GLU A 801 12.63 -6.22 20.70
C GLU A 801 13.92 -7.06 20.69
N PHE A 802 13.93 -8.18 21.43
CA PHE A 802 15.09 -9.06 21.53
C PHE A 802 15.42 -9.79 20.21
N ASN A 803 14.43 -10.43 19.57
CA ASN A 803 14.63 -11.17 18.33
C ASN A 803 14.85 -10.23 17.14
N SER A 804 14.14 -9.10 17.09
CA SER A 804 14.32 -8.06 16.07
C SER A 804 15.77 -7.56 16.06
N SER A 805 16.33 -7.28 17.24
CA SER A 805 17.73 -6.85 17.34
C SER A 805 18.72 -7.90 16.80
N ILE A 806 18.48 -9.20 17.05
CA ILE A 806 19.35 -10.27 16.51
C ILE A 806 19.13 -10.42 15.00
N PHE A 807 17.88 -10.32 14.53
CA PHE A 807 17.54 -10.38 13.12
C PHE A 807 18.21 -9.24 12.34
N GLU A 808 18.20 -8.03 12.87
CA GLU A 808 18.91 -6.86 12.32
C GLU A 808 20.43 -7.05 12.29
N ASP A 809 21.05 -7.55 13.36
CA ASP A 809 22.49 -7.87 13.35
C ASP A 809 22.80 -8.96 12.31
N MET A 810 21.91 -9.93 12.13
CA MET A 810 22.03 -10.93 11.07
C MET A 810 21.96 -10.29 9.67
N THR A 811 20.95 -9.45 9.38
CA THR A 811 20.81 -8.83 8.05
C THR A 811 21.95 -7.88 7.73
N GLN A 812 22.52 -7.19 8.73
CA GLN A 812 23.68 -6.31 8.56
C GLN A 812 25.00 -7.06 8.36
N ARG A 813 25.13 -8.28 8.91
CA ARG A 813 26.37 -9.08 8.86
C ARG A 813 26.53 -9.87 7.57
N TYR A 814 25.43 -10.34 6.99
CA TYR A 814 25.48 -11.26 5.86
C TYR A 814 25.09 -10.57 4.54
N THR A 815 25.85 -10.86 3.49
CA THR A 815 25.63 -10.31 2.14
C THR A 815 24.61 -11.13 1.33
N TYR A 816 23.69 -11.82 2.00
CA TYR A 816 22.65 -12.65 1.41
C TYR A 816 21.37 -12.53 2.22
N ASN A 817 20.23 -12.79 1.59
CA ASN A 817 18.95 -12.52 2.21
C ASN A 817 18.67 -13.43 3.41
N ILE A 818 17.98 -12.84 4.37
CA ILE A 818 17.50 -13.48 5.58
C ILE A 818 16.01 -13.22 5.66
N TYR A 819 15.23 -14.28 5.57
CA TYR A 819 13.78 -14.21 5.57
C TYR A 819 13.25 -14.40 6.98
N GLY A 820 12.76 -13.33 7.58
CA GLY A 820 12.02 -13.39 8.83
C GLY A 820 10.56 -13.76 8.57
N THR A 821 10.08 -14.82 9.21
CA THR A 821 8.71 -15.33 9.03
C THR A 821 8.08 -15.63 10.38
N GLN A 822 6.80 -15.29 10.55
CA GLN A 822 6.08 -15.56 11.79
C GLN A 822 5.39 -16.93 11.75
N THR A 823 5.01 -17.38 10.54
CA THR A 823 4.30 -18.64 10.35
C THR A 823 5.14 -19.69 9.63
N SER A 824 4.86 -20.96 9.93
CA SER A 824 5.49 -22.10 9.22
C SER A 824 5.10 -22.13 7.75
N ILE A 825 3.89 -21.67 7.41
CA ILE A 825 3.37 -21.64 6.04
C ILE A 825 4.20 -20.69 5.17
N GLU A 826 4.45 -19.46 5.64
CA GLU A 826 5.33 -18.49 4.96
C GLU A 826 6.72 -19.07 4.72
N ALA A 827 7.35 -19.60 5.78
CA ALA A 827 8.68 -20.19 5.70
C ALA A 827 8.76 -21.34 4.68
N LEU A 828 7.78 -22.25 4.70
CA LEU A 828 7.73 -23.39 3.78
C LEU A 828 7.50 -22.97 2.33
N ASN A 829 6.80 -21.86 2.09
CA ASN A 829 6.63 -21.33 0.73
C ASN A 829 7.93 -20.85 0.13
N ILE A 830 8.68 -20.05 0.90
CA ILE A 830 9.98 -19.57 0.48
C ILE A 830 10.90 -20.78 0.19
N LEU A 831 10.91 -21.79 1.06
CA LEU A 831 11.69 -23.01 0.82
C LEU A 831 11.27 -23.73 -0.46
N ASN A 832 9.98 -23.93 -0.69
CA ASN A 832 9.50 -24.60 -1.89
C ASN A 832 9.88 -23.83 -3.16
N ILE A 833 9.76 -22.51 -3.17
CA ILE A 833 10.13 -21.68 -4.32
C ILE A 833 11.64 -21.77 -4.60
N LYS A 834 12.46 -21.63 -3.57
CA LYS A 834 13.92 -21.47 -3.70
C LYS A 834 14.68 -22.78 -3.83
N LEU A 835 14.16 -23.87 -3.26
CA LEU A 835 14.88 -25.15 -3.18
C LEU A 835 14.37 -26.21 -4.15
N THR A 836 13.11 -26.11 -4.62
CA THR A 836 12.57 -27.09 -5.57
C THR A 836 13.31 -26.99 -6.89
N ASN A 837 13.98 -28.08 -7.30
CA ASN A 837 14.81 -28.16 -8.49
C ASN A 837 16.07 -27.26 -8.49
N ASN A 838 16.54 -26.81 -7.31
CA ASN A 838 17.78 -26.04 -7.19
C ASN A 838 18.73 -26.63 -6.14
N ASP A 839 19.39 -27.73 -6.48
CA ASP A 839 20.30 -28.45 -5.56
C ASP A 839 21.52 -27.62 -5.14
N SER A 840 21.88 -26.60 -5.92
CA SER A 840 23.02 -25.72 -5.65
C SER A 840 22.74 -24.66 -4.57
N MET A 841 21.46 -24.37 -4.32
CA MET A 841 21.04 -23.35 -3.37
C MET A 841 21.26 -23.83 -1.93
N LYS A 842 22.13 -23.16 -1.17
CA LYS A 842 22.37 -23.45 0.25
C LYS A 842 21.35 -22.69 1.11
N CYS A 843 20.82 -23.33 2.14
CA CYS A 843 19.83 -22.69 3.02
C CYS A 843 20.05 -23.14 4.47
N VAL A 844 20.00 -22.21 5.42
CA VAL A 844 19.96 -22.50 6.85
C VAL A 844 18.59 -22.13 7.41
N ILE A 845 18.02 -23.01 8.23
CA ILE A 845 16.79 -22.75 8.98
C ILE A 845 17.14 -22.39 10.43
N VAL A 846 16.67 -21.23 10.87
CA VAL A 846 16.63 -20.80 12.26
C VAL A 846 15.18 -20.86 12.73
N THR A 847 14.91 -21.45 13.89
CA THR A 847 13.57 -21.43 14.48
C THR A 847 13.63 -21.44 16.00
N ASN A 848 12.59 -20.99 16.69
CA ASN A 848 12.49 -21.15 18.14
C ASN A 848 11.98 -22.53 18.58
N GLY A 849 11.50 -23.35 17.63
CA GLY A 849 10.94 -24.68 17.88
C GLY A 849 9.62 -24.67 18.66
N ALA A 850 9.05 -23.50 18.95
CA ALA A 850 7.77 -23.34 19.64
C ALA A 850 6.59 -23.55 18.68
N ASP A 851 5.38 -23.63 19.25
CA ASP A 851 4.14 -23.86 18.53
C ASP A 851 4.15 -25.19 17.75
N ASP A 852 4.03 -25.14 16.42
CA ASP A 852 4.17 -26.26 15.48
C ASP A 852 5.64 -26.50 15.04
N GLY A 853 6.62 -26.00 15.78
CA GLY A 853 8.04 -26.02 15.40
C GLY A 853 8.63 -27.40 15.08
N GLU A 854 8.22 -28.46 15.79
CA GLU A 854 8.64 -29.83 15.45
C GLU A 854 8.10 -30.25 14.07
N ASP A 855 6.82 -29.95 13.80
CA ASP A 855 6.18 -30.28 12.53
C ASP A 855 6.78 -29.45 11.38
N PHE A 856 6.99 -28.16 11.60
CA PHE A 856 7.71 -27.29 10.66
C PHE A 856 9.09 -27.85 10.28
N VAL A 857 9.88 -28.31 11.26
CA VAL A 857 11.18 -28.93 10.99
C VAL A 857 11.05 -30.22 10.17
N ARG A 858 10.05 -31.06 10.45
CA ARG A 858 9.78 -32.26 9.65
C ARG A 858 9.39 -31.91 8.22
N GLN A 859 8.57 -30.89 8.03
CA GLN A 859 8.17 -30.40 6.72
C GLN A 859 9.37 -29.81 5.94
N CYS A 860 10.24 -29.03 6.59
CA CYS A 860 11.49 -28.57 5.99
C CYS A 860 12.33 -29.76 5.48
N ARG A 861 12.50 -30.80 6.30
CA ARG A 861 13.22 -32.03 5.94
C ARG A 861 12.57 -32.81 4.80
N SER A 862 11.24 -32.71 4.63
CA SER A 862 10.53 -33.32 3.51
C SER A 862 10.82 -32.62 2.18
N ILE A 863 11.02 -31.29 2.20
CA ILE A 863 11.43 -30.51 1.03
C ILE A 863 12.88 -30.86 0.66
N ARG A 864 13.78 -30.87 1.66
CA ARG A 864 15.17 -31.27 1.46
C ARG A 864 15.75 -31.89 2.74
N SER A 865 16.03 -33.19 2.66
CA SER A 865 16.47 -33.99 3.81
C SER A 865 17.79 -33.51 4.40
N SER A 866 18.64 -32.83 3.63
CA SER A 866 19.97 -32.34 4.05
C SER A 866 19.99 -30.95 4.70
N LEU A 867 18.85 -30.27 4.88
CA LEU A 867 18.84 -28.87 5.37
C LEU A 867 19.53 -28.67 6.74
N PRO A 868 20.50 -27.78 6.89
CA PRO A 868 21.03 -27.42 8.21
C PRO A 868 19.98 -26.62 9.02
N ILE A 869 19.71 -27.06 10.25
CA ILE A 869 18.68 -26.47 11.12
C ILE A 869 19.25 -26.20 12.51
N ILE A 870 19.01 -24.99 13.02
CA ILE A 870 19.27 -24.60 14.40
C ILE A 870 18.00 -24.10 15.10
N ILE A 871 17.80 -24.58 16.32
CA ILE A 871 16.71 -24.18 17.21
C ILE A 871 17.27 -23.19 18.24
N PHE A 872 16.86 -21.93 18.16
CA PHE A 872 17.21 -20.85 19.07
C PHE A 872 16.11 -20.65 20.12
N CYS A 873 16.29 -21.17 21.32
CA CYS A 873 15.27 -21.25 22.36
C CYS A 873 15.88 -21.17 23.77
N GLN A 874 15.12 -20.67 24.75
CA GLN A 874 15.56 -20.69 26.15
C GLN A 874 15.53 -22.10 26.75
N ASN A 875 14.50 -22.90 26.44
CA ASN A 875 14.31 -24.24 27.00
C ASN A 875 15.01 -25.33 26.17
N LYS A 876 16.35 -25.33 26.17
CA LYS A 876 17.17 -26.25 25.36
C LYS A 876 16.80 -27.72 25.59
N THR A 877 16.62 -28.13 26.85
CA THR A 877 16.36 -29.52 27.21
C THR A 877 15.10 -30.06 26.55
N TYR A 878 14.02 -29.27 26.53
CA TYR A 878 12.77 -29.65 25.88
C TYR A 878 12.96 -29.87 24.38
N HIS A 879 13.55 -28.90 23.67
CA HIS A 879 13.70 -29.01 22.22
C HIS A 879 14.73 -30.07 21.80
N GLN A 880 15.76 -30.31 22.60
CA GLN A 880 16.74 -31.37 22.37
C GLN A 880 16.11 -32.77 22.36
N GLN A 881 15.09 -33.02 23.18
CA GLN A 881 14.45 -34.34 23.27
C GLN A 881 13.77 -34.77 21.97
N TRP A 882 13.06 -33.87 21.29
CA TRP A 882 12.43 -34.19 20.01
C TRP A 882 13.39 -34.00 18.84
N ALA A 883 14.28 -33.01 18.89
CA ALA A 883 15.30 -32.80 17.85
C ALA A 883 16.22 -34.03 17.70
N ALA A 884 16.55 -34.72 18.79
CA ALA A 884 17.35 -35.95 18.78
C ALA A 884 16.66 -37.14 18.09
N LYS A 885 15.33 -37.11 17.93
CA LYS A 885 14.56 -38.15 17.23
C LYS A 885 14.52 -37.96 15.72
N LEU A 886 14.94 -36.80 15.22
CA LEU A 886 14.97 -36.48 13.80
C LEU A 886 16.32 -36.90 13.21
N SER A 887 16.29 -37.58 12.07
CA SER A 887 17.47 -38.13 11.40
C SER A 887 18.41 -37.04 10.84
N HIS A 888 19.62 -37.46 10.45
CA HIS A 888 20.70 -36.60 9.94
C HIS A 888 20.28 -35.62 8.82
N PRO A 889 20.94 -34.45 8.70
CA PRO A 889 21.96 -33.90 9.62
C PRO A 889 21.42 -33.48 11.00
N LYS A 890 22.31 -33.49 11.98
CA LYS A 890 22.00 -33.17 13.39
C LYS A 890 21.44 -31.76 13.52
N ILE A 891 20.30 -31.64 14.19
CA ILE A 891 19.69 -30.35 14.54
C ILE A 891 20.44 -29.76 15.74
N HIS A 892 20.86 -28.50 15.62
CA HIS A 892 21.54 -27.80 16.70
C HIS A 892 20.50 -27.10 17.58
N VAL A 893 20.68 -27.14 18.90
CA VAL A 893 19.75 -26.47 19.84
C VAL A 893 20.57 -25.57 20.75
N THR A 894 20.26 -24.28 20.75
CA THR A 894 20.97 -23.27 21.51
C THR A 894 20.04 -22.24 22.13
N SER A 895 20.54 -21.54 23.14
CA SER A 895 19.95 -20.34 23.74
C SER A 895 20.84 -19.11 23.53
N SER A 896 21.95 -19.27 22.80
CA SER A 896 22.98 -18.26 22.56
C SER A 896 22.85 -17.72 21.14
N PRO A 897 22.65 -16.40 20.95
CA PRO A 897 22.68 -15.79 19.62
C PRO A 897 24.01 -16.05 18.90
N ILE A 898 25.13 -16.04 19.63
CA ILE A 898 26.48 -16.30 19.08
C ILE A 898 26.53 -17.64 18.37
N ASP A 899 25.96 -18.69 18.97
CA ASP A 899 25.90 -20.02 18.36
C ASP A 899 25.08 -20.02 17.06
N VAL A 900 24.07 -19.14 16.93
CA VAL A 900 23.29 -18.97 15.69
C VAL A 900 24.15 -18.36 14.60
N PHE A 901 24.89 -17.30 14.91
CA PHE A 901 25.83 -16.68 13.96
C PHE A 901 26.92 -17.67 13.52
N ASP A 902 27.54 -18.37 14.46
CA ASP A 902 28.58 -19.36 14.17
C ASP A 902 28.02 -20.50 13.32
N PHE A 903 26.81 -20.97 13.62
CA PHE A 903 26.15 -22.01 12.85
C PHE A 903 25.90 -21.58 11.40
N ILE A 904 25.35 -20.38 11.19
CA ILE A 904 25.10 -19.82 9.85
C ILE A 904 26.42 -19.66 9.08
N THR A 905 27.41 -19.04 9.70
CA THR A 905 28.73 -18.77 9.12
C THR A 905 29.42 -20.07 8.68
N ASN A 906 29.53 -21.03 9.59
CA ASN A 906 30.19 -22.31 9.30
C ASN A 906 29.45 -23.13 8.23
N THR A 907 28.13 -22.94 8.10
CA THR A 907 27.32 -23.72 7.17
C THR A 907 27.27 -23.11 5.76
N LEU A 908 27.21 -21.79 5.65
CA LEU A 908 27.01 -21.10 4.38
C LEU A 908 28.30 -20.51 3.77
N GLN A 909 29.40 -20.44 4.53
CA GLN A 909 30.71 -19.98 4.03
C GLN A 909 31.65 -21.11 3.61
N GLN A 910 31.42 -22.34 4.08
CA GLN A 910 31.96 -23.57 3.49
C GLN A 910 31.21 -23.87 2.19
#